data_AF-A0A4Y7PP80-F1
#
_entry.id   AF-A0A4Y7PP80-F1
#
_cell.length_a   1.000
_cell.length_b   1.000
_cell.length_c   1.000
_cell.angle_alpha   90.00
_cell.angle_beta   90.00
_cell.angle_gamma   90.00
#
_symmetry.space_group_name_H-M   'P 1'
#
loop_
_entity.id
_entity.type
_entity.pdbx_description
1 polymer ?
#
loop_
_entity_poly.entity_id
_entity_poly.type
_entity_poly.pdbx_seq_one_letter_code
_entity_poly.pdbx_strand_id
1 'polypeptide(L)'
;MWRRILCLVLAFASIFLLSQTLDLSQVYGKSKSKLILWKSGRHQTHADWPPKHPKIFEPLYDDSQDDARNTFNKSGPSAEKTLDEEDDEYGPRHNLRLEKLQDMVRQTKGYYTRDYSKALGWNNMRYILEASLLHARLLNRTLIIPSYVYARACDFDKEVCSAYADTVNRNEVFNSDEWKSQPLGWRVPITKMMDVPRLRRSQPVIILSDYLRLHGLPPSLETATGYWDRDKYHSQPSVFADEMTKGNAIGGRPSLFVLKNGWYDPTGTVRVDRLPQDLRDRGGWDPRSTDPDNGRVGEWVDSAKKSPLCASLEAALSENESTLTWDRAKEILLEHIGKRDEYEHDEPVELPEDERIKSAKFSRSRSRWPKTDQGLERELIRNGWEVVYTYEGALGMEYSKTVATPARQVAPRSRFRGLVEEYGHATEDVFLLEGETHLGRKPGGLRFTTSAGRDEFTSMILDGFHLPHEVLQLAQQIAGRMRDIVQGREWMGAHMRRGDFVNVGWVMEKSIEDHFKRIQSRLEDGRQILGQIAVEAPSEYNIPPLSDDPFYLATDERAPEGLDYIAQNRGIVIHDLLTINDYRTFGWSLVFTDVLSLVEQAVLAQSGYFYAHAMSSVPGAVLNIRAARKADPRTFLID
;
A
#
# COMPACT_ATOMS: atom_id res chain seq x y z
N MET A 1 11.37 0.10 28.69
CA MET A 1 10.67 -0.21 27.42
C MET A 1 11.43 0.38 26.22
N TRP A 2 11.65 1.69 26.15
CA TRP A 2 12.43 2.37 25.08
C TRP A 2 13.83 1.80 24.78
N ARG A 3 14.62 1.42 25.79
CA ARG A 3 15.94 0.77 25.56
C ARG A 3 15.86 -0.59 24.85
N ARG A 4 14.76 -1.35 25.03
CA ARG A 4 14.58 -2.65 24.35
C ARG A 4 14.14 -2.47 22.90
N ILE A 5 13.33 -1.45 22.62
CA ILE A 5 12.93 -1.07 21.26
C ILE A 5 14.15 -0.58 20.47
N LEU A 6 15.01 0.25 21.09
CA LEU A 6 16.23 0.75 20.45
C LEU A 6 17.21 -0.39 20.09
N CYS A 7 17.38 -1.39 20.95
CA CYS A 7 18.23 -2.55 20.64
C CYS A 7 17.67 -3.41 19.49
N LEU A 8 16.34 -3.56 19.40
CA LEU A 8 15.70 -4.26 18.28
C LEU A 8 15.89 -3.48 16.97
N VAL A 9 15.64 -2.17 16.96
CA VAL A 9 15.82 -1.32 15.77
C VAL A 9 17.28 -1.33 15.28
N LEU A 10 18.26 -1.28 16.18
CA LEU A 10 19.69 -1.35 15.82
C LEU A 10 20.08 -2.74 15.28
N ALA A 11 19.52 -3.83 15.83
CA ALA A 11 19.74 -5.17 15.29
C ALA A 11 19.15 -5.32 13.88
N PHE A 12 17.96 -4.76 13.63
CA PHE A 12 17.33 -4.76 12.31
C PHE A 12 18.09 -3.90 11.29
N ALA A 13 18.55 -2.70 11.67
CA ALA A 13 19.37 -1.87 10.80
C ALA A 13 20.69 -2.54 10.39
N SER A 14 21.30 -3.29 11.31
CA SER A 14 22.55 -4.03 11.07
C SER A 14 22.36 -5.20 10.10
N ILE A 15 21.27 -5.97 10.25
CA ILE A 15 20.91 -7.06 9.33
C ILE A 15 20.55 -6.49 7.94
N PHE A 16 19.88 -5.35 7.92
CA PHE A 16 19.50 -4.66 6.69
C PHE A 16 20.74 -4.19 5.89
N LEU A 17 21.71 -3.57 6.56
CA LEU A 17 22.97 -3.15 5.94
C LEU A 17 23.78 -4.33 5.39
N LEU A 18 23.85 -5.46 6.12
CA LEU A 18 24.50 -6.68 5.66
C LEU A 18 23.82 -7.30 4.42
N SER A 19 22.49 -7.15 4.28
CA SER A 19 21.74 -7.68 3.13
C SER A 19 21.85 -6.84 1.84
N GLN A 20 22.20 -5.55 1.96
CA GLN A 20 22.32 -4.64 0.82
C GLN A 20 23.71 -4.68 0.16
N THR A 21 24.75 -5.13 0.88
CA THR A 21 26.14 -5.08 0.40
C THR A 21 26.77 -6.45 0.08
N LEU A 22 26.10 -7.56 0.37
CA LEU A 22 26.66 -8.90 0.18
C LEU A 22 25.73 -9.79 -0.67
N ASP A 23 26.29 -10.37 -1.71
CA ASP A 23 25.75 -11.56 -2.37
C ASP A 23 25.82 -12.72 -1.36
N LEU A 24 24.71 -12.94 -0.65
CA LEU A 24 24.56 -13.94 0.41
C LEU A 24 24.68 -15.39 -0.09
N SER A 25 24.81 -15.62 -1.40
CA SER A 25 24.98 -16.96 -1.98
C SER A 25 26.33 -17.61 -1.64
N GLN A 26 27.35 -16.84 -1.23
CA GLN A 26 28.70 -17.39 -0.94
C GLN A 26 28.97 -17.77 0.53
N VAL A 27 28.17 -17.33 1.50
CA VAL A 27 28.55 -17.46 2.94
C VAL A 27 27.95 -18.69 3.64
N TYR A 28 26.88 -19.30 3.12
CA TYR A 28 26.26 -20.49 3.75
C TYR A 28 26.58 -21.81 3.02
N GLY A 29 27.87 -22.09 2.89
CA GLY A 29 28.37 -23.41 2.51
C GLY A 29 28.56 -24.32 3.73
N LYS A 30 27.66 -25.30 3.89
CA LYS A 30 27.76 -26.51 4.72
C LYS A 30 27.50 -26.37 6.22
N SER A 31 26.27 -26.70 6.62
CA SER A 31 26.00 -27.41 7.88
C SER A 31 25.09 -28.61 7.58
N LYS A 32 25.63 -29.82 7.77
CA LYS A 32 24.88 -31.07 7.70
C LYS A 32 24.24 -31.33 9.07
N SER A 33 22.92 -31.24 9.17
CA SER A 33 22.17 -31.75 10.32
C SER A 33 21.48 -33.07 9.96
N LYS A 34 21.66 -34.05 10.86
CA LYS A 34 21.18 -35.43 10.77
C LYS A 34 19.65 -35.47 10.81
N LEU A 35 19.07 -36.18 9.83
CA LEU A 35 17.66 -36.49 9.73
C LEU A 35 17.28 -37.49 10.84
N ILE A 36 16.44 -37.08 11.79
CA ILE A 36 15.71 -38.00 12.67
C ILE A 36 14.33 -38.20 12.04
N LEU A 37 14.07 -39.39 11.53
CA LEU A 37 12.76 -39.80 11.06
C LEU A 37 11.82 -39.91 12.26
N TRP A 38 10.84 -39.02 12.34
CA TRP A 38 9.67 -39.18 13.21
C TRP A 38 8.48 -39.56 12.33
N LYS A 39 7.98 -40.79 12.48
CA LYS A 39 6.70 -41.22 11.90
C LYS A 39 5.59 -40.75 12.82
N SER A 40 4.92 -39.65 12.47
CA SER A 40 3.65 -39.27 13.09
C SER A 40 2.49 -39.93 12.34
N GLY A 41 1.83 -40.88 13.02
CA GLY A 41 0.53 -41.41 12.60
C GLY A 41 -0.59 -40.42 12.92
N ARG A 42 -1.67 -40.52 12.13
CA ARG A 42 -2.91 -39.71 12.09
C ARG A 42 -2.84 -38.45 11.24
N HIS A 43 -2.92 -38.65 9.92
CA HIS A 43 -3.75 -37.78 9.10
C HIS A 43 -5.21 -38.03 9.47
N GLN A 44 -5.89 -37.03 10.04
CA GLN A 44 -7.33 -36.88 9.82
C GLN A 44 -7.46 -36.19 8.47
N THR A 45 -7.74 -36.97 7.44
CA THR A 45 -8.20 -36.44 6.15
C THR A 45 -9.52 -35.74 6.37
N HIS A 46 -9.73 -34.59 5.74
CA HIS A 46 -11.00 -33.85 5.59
C HIS A 46 -12.09 -34.65 4.82
N ALA A 47 -12.12 -35.98 4.98
CA ALA A 47 -12.92 -36.91 4.19
C ALA A 47 -14.33 -37.17 4.75
N ASP A 48 -14.69 -36.65 5.93
CA ASP A 48 -15.99 -36.91 6.58
C ASP A 48 -17.02 -35.77 6.44
N TRP A 49 -16.87 -34.95 5.40
CA TRP A 49 -17.91 -34.03 4.93
C TRP A 49 -18.15 -34.27 3.43
N PRO A 50 -19.37 -34.59 2.93
CA PRO A 50 -20.72 -34.49 3.54
C PRO A 50 -21.45 -35.87 3.66
N PRO A 51 -22.75 -35.95 4.06
CA PRO A 51 -23.42 -37.23 4.27
C PRO A 51 -23.51 -38.08 2.99
N LYS A 52 -23.34 -39.39 3.16
CA LYS A 52 -23.44 -40.41 2.10
C LYS A 52 -24.82 -40.37 1.41
N HIS A 53 -24.86 -39.80 0.21
CA HIS A 53 -25.83 -40.13 -0.83
C HIS A 53 -25.10 -40.69 -2.06
N PRO A 54 -25.74 -41.61 -2.83
CA PRO A 54 -25.04 -42.40 -3.83
C PRO A 54 -24.68 -41.58 -5.06
N LYS A 55 -23.54 -41.97 -5.65
CA LYS A 55 -22.91 -41.47 -6.88
C LYS A 55 -23.92 -41.16 -7.99
N ILE A 56 -24.01 -39.89 -8.39
CA ILE A 56 -24.38 -39.48 -9.75
C ILE A 56 -23.47 -38.32 -10.14
N PHE A 57 -22.42 -38.62 -10.89
CA PHE A 57 -21.72 -37.66 -11.75
C PHE A 57 -21.67 -38.33 -13.12
N GLU A 58 -22.73 -38.14 -13.90
CA GLU A 58 -22.69 -38.20 -15.36
C GLU A 58 -22.67 -36.76 -15.88
N PRO A 59 -21.99 -36.47 -17.00
CA PRO A 59 -21.98 -35.16 -17.61
C PRO A 59 -23.30 -34.93 -18.35
N LEU A 60 -24.23 -34.19 -17.76
CA LEU A 60 -25.39 -33.66 -18.47
C LEU A 60 -25.00 -32.34 -19.15
N TYR A 61 -24.53 -32.46 -20.39
CA TYR A 61 -24.88 -31.50 -21.43
C TYR A 61 -26.30 -31.85 -21.88
N ASP A 62 -27.25 -30.97 -21.57
CA ASP A 62 -28.61 -31.00 -22.13
C ASP A 62 -28.82 -29.71 -22.92
N ASP A 63 -28.60 -29.80 -24.23
CA ASP A 63 -29.01 -28.81 -25.23
C ASP A 63 -30.53 -28.93 -25.44
N SER A 64 -31.36 -28.45 -24.51
CA SER A 64 -32.80 -28.27 -24.79
C SER A 64 -33.55 -27.40 -23.78
N GLN A 65 -33.23 -26.11 -23.65
CA GLN A 65 -34.21 -25.12 -23.14
C GLN A 65 -34.12 -23.76 -23.87
N ASP A 66 -34.37 -23.80 -25.18
CA ASP A 66 -35.00 -22.69 -25.90
C ASP A 66 -36.50 -23.02 -25.98
N ASP A 67 -37.33 -22.35 -25.16
CA ASP A 67 -38.77 -22.06 -25.39
C ASP A 67 -39.51 -21.82 -24.06
N ALA A 68 -39.23 -20.69 -23.38
CA ALA A 68 -40.15 -20.13 -22.38
C ALA A 68 -39.84 -18.66 -22.02
N ARG A 69 -39.61 -17.79 -23.01
CA ARG A 69 -39.65 -16.33 -22.79
C ARG A 69 -40.34 -15.63 -23.95
N ASN A 70 -41.65 -15.81 -24.04
CA ASN A 70 -42.47 -14.93 -24.87
C ASN A 70 -43.88 -14.85 -24.29
N THR A 71 -44.13 -13.84 -23.45
CA THR A 71 -45.43 -13.15 -23.26
C THR A 71 -45.38 -12.27 -22.01
N PHE A 72 -44.75 -11.11 -22.09
CA PHE A 72 -45.20 -9.95 -21.30
C PHE A 72 -44.77 -8.67 -22.02
N ASN A 73 -45.69 -8.15 -22.83
CA ASN A 73 -45.58 -6.80 -23.38
C ASN A 73 -46.98 -6.19 -23.38
N LYS A 74 -47.18 -5.15 -22.57
CA LYS A 74 -48.18 -4.09 -22.81
C LYS A 74 -47.84 -2.82 -22.01
N SER A 75 -47.28 -1.87 -22.75
CA SER A 75 -47.52 -0.42 -22.72
C SER A 75 -47.27 0.41 -21.44
N GLY A 76 -46.18 1.19 -21.47
CA GLY A 76 -45.96 2.42 -20.68
C GLY A 76 -44.69 3.15 -21.18
N PRO A 77 -44.67 4.49 -21.34
CA PRO A 77 -43.68 5.16 -22.18
C PRO A 77 -42.44 5.71 -21.44
N SER A 78 -41.36 5.80 -22.24
CA SER A 78 -40.21 6.72 -22.19
C SER A 78 -39.10 6.55 -21.13
N ALA A 79 -37.95 6.13 -21.67
CA ALA A 79 -36.60 6.60 -21.38
C ALA A 79 -35.96 6.21 -20.04
N GLU A 80 -35.70 4.92 -19.89
CA GLU A 80 -34.60 4.42 -19.08
C GLU A 80 -33.62 3.75 -20.05
N LYS A 81 -32.47 4.39 -20.30
CA LYS A 81 -31.37 3.77 -21.04
C LYS A 81 -30.89 2.60 -20.19
N THR A 82 -31.20 1.39 -20.61
CA THR A 82 -30.72 0.15 -20.02
C THR A 82 -29.19 0.14 -20.04
N LEU A 83 -28.59 -0.14 -18.87
CA LEU A 83 -27.14 -0.29 -18.64
C LEU A 83 -26.49 -1.42 -19.46
N ASP A 84 -27.28 -2.18 -20.22
CA ASP A 84 -26.82 -3.35 -20.97
C ASP A 84 -26.08 -3.01 -22.28
N GLU A 85 -26.10 -1.74 -22.75
CA GLU A 85 -25.32 -1.33 -23.94
C GLU A 85 -23.86 -0.93 -23.63
N GLU A 86 -23.46 -0.79 -22.36
CA GLU A 86 -22.05 -0.55 -21.99
C GLU A 86 -21.21 -1.85 -21.94
N ASP A 87 -21.84 -3.03 -21.94
CA ASP A 87 -21.13 -4.31 -21.89
C ASP A 87 -20.44 -4.70 -23.22
N ASP A 88 -20.78 -4.06 -24.34
CA ASP A 88 -20.10 -4.25 -25.64
C ASP A 88 -18.72 -3.56 -25.71
N GLU A 89 -18.39 -2.69 -24.74
CA GLU A 89 -17.09 -1.99 -24.66
C GLU A 89 -15.98 -2.94 -24.17
N TYR A 90 -16.33 -3.96 -23.37
CA TYR A 90 -15.41 -4.95 -22.86
C TYR A 90 -15.66 -6.28 -23.57
N GLY A 91 -14.81 -6.60 -24.56
CA GLY A 91 -14.93 -7.88 -25.29
C GLY A 91 -14.91 -9.10 -24.34
N PRO A 92 -15.13 -10.33 -24.87
CA PRO A 92 -15.45 -11.56 -24.09
C PRO A 92 -14.46 -11.99 -22.99
N ARG A 93 -13.37 -11.24 -22.80
CA ARG A 93 -12.29 -11.48 -21.84
C ARG A 93 -11.74 -10.18 -21.25
N HIS A 94 -12.56 -9.24 -20.75
CA HIS A 94 -12.13 -8.02 -20.01
C HIS A 94 -11.00 -7.17 -20.66
N ASN A 95 -10.70 -7.41 -21.93
CA ASN A 95 -9.58 -6.83 -22.64
C ASN A 95 -10.11 -5.67 -23.46
N LEU A 96 -9.48 -4.51 -23.32
CA LEU A 96 -9.81 -3.37 -24.16
C LEU A 96 -9.44 -3.68 -25.62
N ARG A 97 -10.23 -3.11 -26.53
CA ARG A 97 -9.90 -3.07 -27.97
C ARG A 97 -8.60 -2.28 -28.15
N LEU A 98 -7.82 -2.63 -29.18
CA LEU A 98 -6.49 -2.04 -29.40
C LEU A 98 -6.56 -0.54 -29.64
N GLU A 99 -7.61 -0.06 -30.31
CA GLU A 99 -7.86 1.34 -30.61
C GLU A 99 -8.08 2.14 -29.32
N LYS A 100 -8.85 1.58 -28.37
CA LYS A 100 -9.09 2.22 -27.06
C LYS A 100 -7.81 2.27 -26.22
N LEU A 101 -7.00 1.21 -26.27
CA LEU A 101 -5.68 1.20 -25.63
C LEU A 101 -4.77 2.28 -26.24
N GLN A 102 -4.77 2.40 -27.57
CA GLN A 102 -4.00 3.41 -28.26
C GLN A 102 -4.46 4.83 -27.91
N ASP A 103 -5.76 5.08 -27.87
CA ASP A 103 -6.32 6.39 -27.50
C ASP A 103 -5.98 6.78 -26.07
N MET A 104 -5.98 5.81 -25.14
CA MET A 104 -5.52 6.01 -23.77
C MET A 104 -4.05 6.44 -23.73
N VAL A 105 -3.18 5.75 -24.48
CA VAL A 105 -1.74 6.05 -24.54
C VAL A 105 -1.49 7.42 -25.18
N ARG A 106 -2.18 7.75 -26.29
CA ARG A 106 -2.07 9.02 -27.02
C ARG A 106 -2.34 10.27 -26.16
N GLN A 107 -3.08 10.12 -25.05
CA GLN A 107 -3.37 11.22 -24.12
C GLN A 107 -2.23 11.49 -23.12
N THR A 108 -1.17 10.68 -23.14
CA THR A 108 -0.08 10.71 -22.16
C THR A 108 1.28 10.86 -22.86
N LYS A 109 2.34 11.08 -22.08
CA LYS A 109 3.74 11.20 -22.55
C LYS A 109 4.42 9.83 -22.72
N GLY A 110 3.67 8.82 -23.15
CA GLY A 110 4.13 7.43 -23.23
C GLY A 110 3.82 6.64 -21.95
N TYR A 111 4.63 5.63 -21.68
CA TYR A 111 4.43 4.64 -20.63
C TYR A 111 5.28 4.90 -19.40
N TYR A 112 4.75 4.54 -18.23
CA TYR A 112 5.51 4.37 -17.00
C TYR A 112 5.36 2.91 -16.54
N THR A 113 6.46 2.30 -16.15
CA THR A 113 6.51 0.93 -15.63
C THR A 113 7.64 0.81 -14.61
N ARG A 114 7.75 -0.36 -14.00
CA ARG A 114 8.81 -0.68 -13.06
C ARG A 114 9.08 -2.17 -13.06
N ASP A 115 10.18 -2.57 -12.44
CA ASP A 115 10.33 -3.97 -12.03
C ASP A 115 9.37 -4.24 -10.87
N TYR A 116 8.53 -5.27 -11.04
CA TYR A 116 7.51 -5.66 -10.08
C TYR A 116 7.95 -6.91 -9.33
N SER A 117 8.07 -6.85 -8.00
CA SER A 117 8.43 -8.03 -7.21
C SER A 117 7.28 -9.00 -7.02
N LYS A 118 6.94 -9.75 -8.07
CA LYS A 118 5.86 -10.74 -8.07
C LYS A 118 6.06 -11.89 -7.07
N ALA A 119 7.24 -12.02 -6.47
CA ALA A 119 7.52 -12.96 -5.38
C ALA A 119 6.84 -12.57 -4.07
N LEU A 120 6.56 -11.28 -3.87
CA LEU A 120 5.98 -10.77 -2.64
C LEU A 120 4.50 -11.09 -2.55
N GLY A 121 3.98 -11.12 -1.31
CA GLY A 121 2.54 -11.24 -1.07
C GLY A 121 1.76 -10.05 -1.62
N TRP A 122 0.46 -10.26 -1.83
CA TRP A 122 -0.40 -9.26 -2.46
C TRP A 122 -0.33 -7.88 -1.82
N ASN A 123 -0.31 -7.77 -0.49
CA ASN A 123 -0.30 -6.47 0.18
C ASN A 123 0.96 -5.66 -0.12
N ASN A 124 2.11 -6.30 -0.33
CA ASN A 124 3.33 -5.60 -0.75
C ASN A 124 3.22 -5.19 -2.22
N MET A 125 2.69 -6.07 -3.08
CA MET A 125 2.40 -5.75 -4.47
C MET A 125 1.42 -4.58 -4.61
N ARG A 126 0.39 -4.51 -3.76
CA ARG A 126 -0.54 -3.39 -3.68
C ARG A 126 0.19 -2.08 -3.46
N TYR A 127 1.11 -1.99 -2.49
CA TYR A 127 1.90 -0.77 -2.25
C TYR A 127 2.74 -0.34 -3.44
N ILE A 128 3.34 -1.32 -4.12
CA ILE A 128 4.12 -1.10 -5.33
C ILE A 128 3.23 -0.48 -6.41
N LEU A 129 2.02 -1.01 -6.59
CA LEU A 129 1.03 -0.50 -7.55
C LEU A 129 0.53 0.89 -7.15
N GLU A 130 0.20 1.13 -5.88
CA GLU A 130 -0.21 2.44 -5.35
C GLU A 130 0.85 3.52 -5.63
N ALA A 131 2.13 3.24 -5.39
CA ALA A 131 3.22 4.16 -5.73
C ALA A 131 3.38 4.36 -7.25
N SER A 132 3.30 3.29 -8.04
CA SER A 132 3.36 3.37 -9.49
C SER A 132 2.25 4.22 -10.10
N LEU A 133 1.04 4.14 -9.55
CA LEU A 133 -0.11 4.95 -9.95
C LEU A 133 0.18 6.44 -9.74
N LEU A 134 0.71 6.80 -8.56
CA LEU A 134 1.11 8.17 -8.27
C LEU A 134 2.20 8.67 -9.23
N HIS A 135 3.25 7.88 -9.45
CA HIS A 135 4.37 8.28 -10.30
C HIS A 135 3.95 8.47 -11.75
N ALA A 136 3.17 7.53 -12.30
CA ALA A 136 2.63 7.63 -13.64
C ALA A 136 1.80 8.90 -13.83
N ARG A 137 0.95 9.23 -12.84
CA ARG A 137 0.16 10.48 -12.84
C ARG A 137 1.03 11.72 -12.78
N LEU A 138 2.00 11.78 -11.86
CA LEU A 138 2.90 12.93 -11.71
C LEU A 138 3.71 13.19 -13.00
N LEU A 139 4.12 12.13 -13.69
CA LEU A 139 4.89 12.20 -14.93
C LEU A 139 4.01 12.29 -16.19
N ASN A 140 2.67 12.28 -16.04
CA ASN A 140 1.68 12.24 -17.13
C ASN A 140 1.93 11.09 -18.13
N ARG A 141 2.05 9.86 -17.63
CA ARG A 141 2.34 8.65 -18.41
C ARG A 141 1.27 7.59 -18.16
N THR A 142 1.02 6.74 -19.14
CA THR A 142 0.14 5.57 -18.99
C THR A 142 0.86 4.50 -18.18
N LEU A 143 0.28 4.10 -17.05
CA LEU A 143 0.87 3.07 -16.21
C LEU A 143 0.72 1.68 -16.85
N ILE A 144 1.82 0.92 -16.91
CA ILE A 144 1.80 -0.52 -17.20
C ILE A 144 1.95 -1.28 -15.90
N ILE A 145 0.98 -2.14 -15.59
CA ILE A 145 1.00 -3.05 -14.43
C ILE A 145 1.14 -4.52 -14.90
N PRO A 146 1.56 -5.46 -14.04
CA PRO A 146 1.60 -6.88 -14.40
C PRO A 146 0.22 -7.41 -14.79
N SER A 147 0.16 -8.40 -15.69
CA SER A 147 -1.13 -9.04 -16.03
C SER A 147 -1.55 -10.05 -14.97
N TYR A 148 -0.60 -10.49 -14.14
CA TYR A 148 -0.80 -11.47 -13.08
C TYR A 148 0.17 -11.26 -11.93
N VAL A 149 -0.16 -11.83 -10.78
CA VAL A 149 0.69 -11.98 -9.60
C VAL A 149 0.73 -13.45 -9.18
N TYR A 150 1.55 -13.81 -8.20
CA TYR A 150 1.53 -15.15 -7.62
C TYR A 150 0.83 -15.16 -6.27
N ALA A 151 -0.16 -16.04 -6.12
CA ALA A 151 -0.62 -16.44 -4.79
C ALA A 151 0.44 -17.33 -4.14
N ARG A 152 0.74 -17.06 -2.86
CA ARG A 152 1.82 -17.72 -2.11
C ARG A 152 1.42 -19.06 -1.51
N ALA A 153 0.13 -19.24 -1.25
CA ALA A 153 -0.43 -20.44 -0.65
C ALA A 153 -1.85 -20.70 -1.15
N CYS A 154 -2.30 -21.93 -0.98
CA CYS A 154 -3.65 -22.38 -1.27
C CYS A 154 -4.23 -23.09 -0.04
N ASP A 155 -5.54 -23.01 0.14
CA ASP A 155 -6.23 -23.67 1.28
C ASP A 155 -6.51 -25.16 1.05
N PHE A 156 -6.34 -25.64 -0.19
CA PHE A 156 -6.55 -27.03 -0.58
C PHE A 156 -5.23 -27.70 -0.96
N ASP A 157 -5.28 -29.02 -1.12
CA ASP A 157 -4.16 -29.80 -1.62
C ASP A 157 -3.64 -29.24 -2.96
N LYS A 158 -2.32 -29.31 -3.15
CA LYS A 158 -1.65 -28.71 -4.31
C LYS A 158 -2.26 -29.16 -5.63
N GLU A 159 -2.69 -30.43 -5.74
CA GLU A 159 -3.31 -31.00 -6.94
C GLU A 159 -4.61 -30.28 -7.31
N VAL A 160 -5.42 -29.94 -6.30
CA VAL A 160 -6.69 -29.21 -6.50
C VAL A 160 -6.40 -27.81 -7.02
N CYS A 161 -5.47 -27.09 -6.40
CA CYS A 161 -5.19 -25.71 -6.77
C CYS A 161 -4.51 -25.58 -8.14
N SER A 162 -3.65 -26.55 -8.46
CA SER A 162 -2.97 -26.63 -9.76
C SER A 162 -3.92 -26.96 -10.92
N ALA A 163 -5.14 -27.44 -10.64
CA ALA A 163 -6.18 -27.61 -11.66
C ALA A 163 -6.81 -26.28 -12.10
N TYR A 164 -6.68 -25.22 -11.29
CA TYR A 164 -7.32 -23.92 -11.56
C TYR A 164 -6.35 -22.82 -11.99
N ALA A 165 -5.07 -22.92 -11.64
CA ALA A 165 -4.07 -21.91 -11.96
C ALA A 165 -2.70 -22.52 -12.24
N ASP A 166 -1.97 -21.92 -13.17
CA ASP A 166 -0.60 -22.32 -13.50
C ASP A 166 0.29 -22.24 -12.27
N THR A 167 0.95 -23.35 -11.94
CA THR A 167 1.94 -23.40 -10.86
C THR A 167 3.30 -22.96 -11.32
N VAL A 168 4.04 -22.30 -10.43
CA VAL A 168 5.45 -21.97 -10.61
C VAL A 168 6.26 -22.47 -9.43
N ASN A 169 7.49 -22.90 -9.68
CA ASN A 169 8.48 -23.04 -8.62
C ASN A 169 9.13 -21.67 -8.36
N ARG A 170 8.81 -21.06 -7.23
CA ARG A 170 9.29 -19.74 -6.79
C ARG A 170 10.80 -19.71 -6.59
N ASN A 171 11.40 -20.81 -6.11
CA ASN A 171 12.85 -20.85 -5.93
C ASN A 171 13.57 -20.78 -7.28
N GLU A 172 13.04 -21.47 -8.29
CA GLU A 172 13.59 -21.47 -9.65
C GLU A 172 13.36 -20.12 -10.34
N VAL A 173 12.15 -19.57 -10.25
CA VAL A 173 11.83 -18.31 -10.93
C VAL A 173 12.53 -17.11 -10.31
N PHE A 174 12.57 -17.03 -8.99
CA PHE A 174 13.15 -15.87 -8.30
C PHE A 174 14.62 -16.09 -7.91
N ASN A 175 15.20 -17.25 -8.26
CA ASN A 175 16.56 -17.63 -7.90
C ASN A 175 16.86 -17.39 -6.41
N SER A 176 15.94 -17.86 -5.55
CA SER A 176 15.98 -17.62 -4.11
C SER A 176 15.71 -18.91 -3.35
N ASP A 177 16.35 -19.06 -2.19
CA ASP A 177 16.16 -20.18 -1.28
C ASP A 177 15.11 -19.90 -0.18
N GLU A 178 14.52 -18.71 -0.19
CA GLU A 178 13.54 -18.25 0.80
C GLU A 178 12.32 -19.17 0.88
N TRP A 179 11.92 -19.77 -0.24
CA TRP A 179 10.71 -20.61 -0.33
C TRP A 179 11.01 -22.10 -0.32
N LYS A 180 12.15 -22.54 0.23
CA LYS A 180 12.51 -23.96 0.30
C LYS A 180 11.44 -24.86 0.91
N SER A 181 10.72 -24.37 1.93
CA SER A 181 9.65 -25.13 2.61
C SER A 181 8.32 -25.12 1.85
N GLN A 182 8.08 -24.13 1.00
CA GLN A 182 6.85 -23.94 0.23
C GLN A 182 7.16 -23.40 -1.17
N PRO A 183 7.82 -24.18 -2.04
CA PRO A 183 8.38 -23.66 -3.28
C PRO A 183 7.32 -23.25 -4.31
N LEU A 184 6.09 -23.71 -4.17
CA LEU A 184 5.05 -23.47 -5.17
C LEU A 184 4.41 -22.09 -4.98
N GLY A 185 4.04 -21.47 -6.10
CA GLY A 185 3.13 -20.33 -6.19
C GLY A 185 2.18 -20.51 -7.37
N TRP A 186 1.04 -19.81 -7.36
CA TRP A 186 0.00 -19.96 -8.39
C TRP A 186 -0.25 -18.65 -9.10
N ARG A 187 -0.26 -18.68 -10.43
CA ARG A 187 -0.48 -17.51 -11.27
C ARG A 187 -1.94 -17.05 -11.19
N VAL A 188 -2.18 -15.91 -10.55
CA VAL A 188 -3.52 -15.31 -10.43
C VAL A 188 -3.58 -14.05 -11.30
N PRO A 189 -4.55 -13.92 -12.22
CA PRO A 189 -4.75 -12.71 -13.00
C PRO A 189 -4.93 -11.48 -12.10
N ILE A 190 -4.32 -10.35 -12.47
CA ILE A 190 -4.37 -9.12 -11.66
C ILE A 190 -5.80 -8.61 -11.45
N THR A 191 -6.70 -8.90 -12.40
CA THR A 191 -8.12 -8.56 -12.34
C THR A 191 -8.88 -9.31 -11.24
N LYS A 192 -8.31 -10.41 -10.71
CA LYS A 192 -8.83 -11.11 -9.51
C LYS A 192 -8.34 -10.53 -8.20
N MET A 193 -7.42 -9.57 -8.27
CA MET A 193 -6.87 -8.90 -7.09
C MET A 193 -7.34 -7.45 -6.96
N MET A 194 -7.70 -6.81 -8.07
CA MET A 194 -8.22 -5.43 -8.10
C MET A 194 -9.13 -5.16 -9.31
N ASP A 195 -10.00 -4.16 -9.17
CA ASP A 195 -10.91 -3.70 -10.22
C ASP A 195 -10.18 -2.78 -11.23
N VAL A 196 -9.51 -3.42 -12.19
CA VAL A 196 -8.78 -2.72 -13.27
C VAL A 196 -9.69 -1.81 -14.12
N PRO A 197 -10.92 -2.23 -14.54
CA PRO A 197 -11.84 -1.34 -15.25
C PRO A 197 -12.15 -0.05 -14.48
N ARG A 198 -12.42 -0.13 -13.18
CA ARG A 198 -12.63 1.07 -12.36
C ARG A 198 -11.37 1.92 -12.25
N LEU A 199 -10.21 1.29 -12.08
CA LEU A 199 -8.93 2.01 -12.04
C LEU A 199 -8.69 2.82 -13.33
N ARG A 200 -8.99 2.23 -14.49
CA ARG A 200 -8.90 2.88 -15.82
C ARG A 200 -9.78 4.10 -15.98
N ARG A 201 -10.92 4.15 -15.29
CA ARG A 201 -11.80 5.34 -15.28
C ARG A 201 -11.18 6.52 -14.53
N SER A 202 -10.29 6.25 -13.57
CA SER A 202 -9.63 7.29 -12.78
C SER A 202 -8.35 7.82 -13.42
N GLN A 203 -7.61 6.97 -14.15
CA GLN A 203 -6.39 7.35 -14.87
C GLN A 203 -5.96 6.31 -15.92
N PRO A 204 -5.10 6.68 -16.89
CA PRO A 204 -4.55 5.77 -17.89
C PRO A 204 -3.74 4.61 -17.29
N VAL A 205 -4.31 3.40 -17.32
CA VAL A 205 -3.67 2.17 -16.85
C VAL A 205 -3.94 1.01 -17.81
N ILE A 206 -2.87 0.31 -18.21
CA ILE A 206 -2.94 -0.91 -19.01
C ILE A 206 -2.20 -2.05 -18.29
N ILE A 207 -2.58 -3.29 -18.58
CA ILE A 207 -1.81 -4.46 -18.11
C ILE A 207 -0.70 -4.78 -19.11
N LEU A 208 0.33 -5.51 -18.69
CA LEU A 208 1.48 -5.82 -19.53
C LEU A 208 1.08 -6.60 -20.79
N SER A 209 0.08 -7.48 -20.72
CA SER A 209 -0.45 -8.16 -21.90
C SER A 209 -1.11 -7.21 -22.90
N ASP A 210 -1.68 -6.09 -22.46
CA ASP A 210 -2.19 -5.04 -23.35
C ASP A 210 -1.04 -4.29 -24.03
N TYR A 211 0.03 -3.98 -23.31
CA TYR A 211 1.25 -3.42 -23.90
C TYR A 211 1.83 -4.37 -24.95
N LEU A 212 1.98 -5.66 -24.63
CA LEU A 212 2.49 -6.65 -25.59
C LEU A 212 1.59 -6.72 -26.84
N ARG A 213 0.27 -6.72 -26.68
CA ARG A 213 -0.68 -6.68 -27.80
C ARG A 213 -0.54 -5.41 -28.66
N LEU A 214 -0.38 -4.24 -28.05
CA LEU A 214 -0.15 -2.96 -28.76
C LEU A 214 1.12 -2.98 -29.64
N HIS A 215 2.06 -3.89 -29.35
CA HIS A 215 3.33 -4.06 -30.06
C HIS A 215 3.39 -5.36 -30.87
N GLY A 216 2.27 -6.06 -31.08
CA GLY A 216 2.25 -7.31 -31.86
C GLY A 216 2.99 -8.49 -31.19
N LEU A 217 3.29 -8.36 -29.90
CA LEU A 217 4.05 -9.33 -29.12
C LEU A 217 3.11 -10.33 -28.41
N PRO A 218 3.48 -11.63 -28.31
CA PRO A 218 2.65 -12.61 -27.63
C PRO A 218 2.66 -12.41 -26.10
N PRO A 219 1.53 -12.59 -25.40
CA PRO A 219 1.45 -12.45 -23.94
C PRO A 219 2.38 -13.38 -23.14
N SER A 220 2.83 -14.47 -23.74
CA SER A 220 3.79 -15.40 -23.14
C SER A 220 5.18 -14.81 -22.89
N LEU A 221 5.47 -13.63 -23.46
CA LEU A 221 6.70 -12.89 -23.17
C LEU A 221 6.70 -12.22 -21.79
N GLU A 222 5.55 -12.10 -21.10
CA GLU A 222 5.51 -11.57 -19.74
C GLU A 222 6.43 -12.40 -18.81
N THR A 223 7.50 -11.78 -18.30
CA THR A 223 8.51 -12.47 -17.48
C THR A 223 7.87 -13.00 -16.21
N ALA A 224 8.28 -14.20 -15.77
CA ALA A 224 7.81 -14.76 -14.52
C ALA A 224 8.25 -13.93 -13.30
N THR A 225 9.43 -13.32 -13.35
CA THR A 225 9.97 -12.52 -12.24
C THR A 225 9.28 -11.18 -12.04
N GLY A 226 8.70 -10.61 -13.10
CA GLY A 226 8.20 -9.23 -13.12
C GLY A 226 9.24 -8.19 -13.49
N TYR A 227 10.43 -8.64 -13.89
CA TYR A 227 11.45 -7.80 -14.51
C TYR A 227 10.99 -7.32 -15.89
N TRP A 228 11.28 -6.06 -16.21
CA TRP A 228 11.03 -5.49 -17.52
C TRP A 228 12.08 -5.97 -18.55
N ASP A 229 11.71 -6.90 -19.43
CA ASP A 229 12.61 -7.43 -20.45
C ASP A 229 12.87 -6.39 -21.56
N ARG A 230 14.00 -5.67 -21.40
CA ARG A 230 14.38 -4.52 -22.24
C ARG A 230 14.58 -4.88 -23.71
N ASP A 231 15.01 -6.11 -24.00
CA ASP A 231 15.26 -6.54 -25.38
C ASP A 231 13.96 -7.01 -26.03
N LYS A 232 13.18 -7.84 -25.34
CA LYS A 232 11.98 -8.44 -25.94
C LYS A 232 10.83 -7.45 -26.04
N TYR A 233 10.60 -6.62 -25.02
CA TYR A 233 9.45 -5.69 -24.97
C TYR A 233 9.60 -4.46 -25.87
N HIS A 234 10.79 -4.24 -26.43
CA HIS A 234 11.10 -3.13 -27.33
C HIS A 234 11.43 -3.61 -28.76
N SER A 235 11.26 -4.91 -29.03
CA SER A 235 11.67 -5.53 -30.29
C SER A 235 10.81 -5.12 -31.50
N GLN A 236 9.57 -4.71 -31.27
CA GLN A 236 8.59 -4.38 -32.31
C GLN A 236 8.00 -2.97 -32.10
N PRO A 237 7.72 -2.22 -33.20
CA PRO A 237 6.98 -0.97 -33.12
C PRO A 237 5.52 -1.21 -32.69
N SER A 238 4.77 -0.14 -32.43
CA SER A 238 3.32 -0.28 -32.23
C SER A 238 2.66 -0.83 -33.50
N VAL A 239 1.60 -1.64 -33.35
CA VAL A 239 0.78 -2.12 -34.48
C VAL A 239 0.13 -0.99 -35.28
N PHE A 240 0.11 0.23 -34.73
CA PHE A 240 -0.40 1.43 -35.37
C PHE A 240 0.70 2.38 -35.88
N ALA A 241 1.93 1.89 -36.05
CA ALA A 241 3.07 2.70 -36.48
C ALA A 241 2.79 3.52 -37.75
N ASP A 242 2.10 2.93 -38.72
CA ASP A 242 1.83 3.55 -40.03
C ASP A 242 0.92 4.77 -39.92
N GLU A 243 -0.03 4.76 -38.97
CA GLU A 243 -0.97 5.88 -38.74
C GLU A 243 -0.32 7.07 -38.01
N MET A 244 0.76 6.83 -37.24
CA MET A 244 1.36 7.83 -36.35
C MET A 244 2.36 8.78 -37.01
N THR A 245 2.57 8.69 -38.33
CA THR A 245 3.53 9.50 -39.10
C THR A 245 3.23 11.01 -39.17
N LYS A 246 2.23 11.53 -38.43
CA LYS A 246 1.75 12.93 -38.53
C LYS A 246 1.92 13.81 -37.28
N GLY A 247 2.80 13.47 -36.33
CA GLY A 247 3.38 14.51 -35.46
C GLY A 247 3.51 14.25 -33.97
N ASN A 248 3.26 13.04 -33.45
CA ASN A 248 3.61 12.66 -32.07
C ASN A 248 4.14 11.22 -32.02
N ALA A 249 5.33 11.05 -31.43
CA ALA A 249 6.33 10.05 -31.78
C ALA A 249 6.19 8.63 -31.17
N ILE A 250 4.99 8.06 -31.03
CA ILE A 250 4.80 6.70 -30.42
C ILE A 250 4.72 5.56 -31.48
N GLY A 251 5.05 5.85 -32.75
CA GLY A 251 4.93 4.87 -33.83
C GLY A 251 6.12 3.91 -33.97
N GLY A 252 7.31 4.31 -33.49
CA GLY A 252 8.54 3.54 -33.67
C GLY A 252 8.70 2.37 -32.69
N ARG A 253 9.87 1.70 -32.75
CA ARG A 253 10.29 0.83 -31.65
C ARG A 253 10.38 1.67 -30.37
N PRO A 254 9.75 1.26 -29.25
CA PRO A 254 9.73 2.08 -28.05
C PRO A 254 11.15 2.38 -27.56
N SER A 255 11.43 3.65 -27.33
CA SER A 255 12.63 4.11 -26.61
C SER A 255 12.47 3.89 -25.10
N LEU A 256 13.59 3.81 -24.37
CA LEU A 256 13.61 3.44 -22.95
C LEU A 256 14.46 4.41 -22.12
N PHE A 257 13.87 5.01 -21.10
CA PHE A 257 14.56 5.70 -20.01
C PHE A 257 14.56 4.80 -18.77
N VAL A 258 15.74 4.52 -18.20
CA VAL A 258 15.87 3.68 -17.01
C VAL A 258 16.28 4.54 -15.82
N LEU A 259 15.39 4.65 -14.83
CA LEU A 259 15.69 5.22 -13.54
C LEU A 259 16.17 4.10 -12.59
N LYS A 260 17.47 4.08 -12.30
CA LYS A 260 18.05 3.10 -11.37
C LYS A 260 17.54 3.32 -9.94
N ASN A 261 17.41 2.25 -9.16
CA ASN A 261 16.91 2.31 -7.78
C ASN A 261 17.66 3.32 -6.90
N GLY A 262 19.01 3.27 -6.94
CA GLY A 262 19.86 4.16 -6.15
C GLY A 262 19.76 5.64 -6.56
N TRP A 263 19.23 5.92 -7.75
CA TRP A 263 19.01 7.29 -8.24
C TRP A 263 17.63 7.82 -7.83
N TYR A 264 16.64 6.93 -7.73
CA TYR A 264 15.29 7.30 -7.33
C TYR A 264 15.24 7.91 -5.93
N ASP A 265 16.01 7.37 -4.97
CA ASP A 265 16.01 7.83 -3.59
C ASP A 265 17.43 7.76 -2.98
N PRO A 266 18.34 8.67 -3.38
CA PRO A 266 19.70 8.66 -2.89
C PRO A 266 19.75 8.89 -1.37
N THR A 267 20.71 8.26 -0.70
CA THR A 267 20.92 8.41 0.75
C THR A 267 21.01 9.88 1.15
N GLY A 268 20.29 10.24 2.22
CA GLY A 268 20.28 11.60 2.75
C GLY A 268 19.37 12.58 2.00
N THR A 269 18.61 12.12 0.99
CA THR A 269 17.62 12.94 0.31
C THR A 269 16.20 12.72 0.86
N VAL A 270 15.29 13.62 0.47
CA VAL A 270 13.85 13.52 0.71
C VAL A 270 13.19 13.62 -0.66
N ARG A 271 12.80 12.47 -1.23
CA ARG A 271 12.01 12.42 -2.45
C ARG A 271 10.62 13.03 -2.20
N VAL A 272 10.28 14.03 -3.00
CA VAL A 272 8.97 14.69 -2.99
C VAL A 272 8.29 14.64 -4.35
N ASP A 273 6.99 14.90 -4.37
CA ASP A 273 6.18 14.93 -5.59
C ASP A 273 6.66 15.99 -6.61
N ARG A 274 6.73 17.24 -6.16
CA ARG A 274 7.08 18.43 -6.95
C ARG A 274 7.87 19.41 -6.09
N LEU A 275 8.56 20.35 -6.72
CA LEU A 275 9.17 21.50 -6.05
C LEU A 275 8.38 22.76 -6.43
N PRO A 276 7.51 23.28 -5.54
CA PRO A 276 6.78 24.51 -5.76
C PRO A 276 7.71 25.65 -6.20
N GLN A 277 7.23 26.54 -7.09
CA GLN A 277 8.06 27.61 -7.64
C GLN A 277 8.64 28.50 -6.55
N ASP A 278 7.85 28.84 -5.53
CA ASP A 278 8.29 29.64 -4.39
C ASP A 278 9.37 28.93 -3.56
N LEU A 279 9.29 27.61 -3.41
CA LEU A 279 10.31 26.80 -2.74
C LEU A 279 11.62 26.79 -3.55
N ARG A 280 11.52 26.65 -4.88
CA ARG A 280 12.67 26.72 -5.80
C ARG A 280 13.34 28.10 -5.76
N ASP A 281 12.55 29.17 -5.80
CA ASP A 281 13.05 30.54 -5.77
C ASP A 281 13.76 30.85 -4.45
N ARG A 282 13.20 30.42 -3.30
CA ARG A 282 13.82 30.61 -1.98
C ARG A 282 15.14 29.83 -1.81
N GLY A 283 15.20 28.61 -2.31
CA GLY A 283 16.38 27.74 -2.16
C GLY A 283 17.43 27.89 -3.25
N GLY A 284 17.15 28.67 -4.30
CA GLY A 284 18.02 28.76 -5.46
C GLY A 284 18.18 27.40 -6.16
N TRP A 285 17.07 26.73 -6.47
CA TRP A 285 17.13 25.47 -7.24
C TRP A 285 17.61 25.73 -8.67
N ASP A 286 18.72 25.11 -9.08
CA ASP A 286 19.18 25.10 -10.47
C ASP A 286 18.76 23.80 -11.16
N PRO A 287 17.77 23.83 -12.07
CA PRO A 287 17.33 22.63 -12.81
C PRO A 287 18.33 22.18 -13.87
N ARG A 288 19.38 22.96 -14.14
CA ARG A 288 20.41 22.65 -15.15
C ARG A 288 21.57 21.86 -14.58
N SER A 289 21.64 21.69 -13.26
CA SER A 289 22.71 20.86 -12.67
C SER A 289 22.59 19.43 -13.18
N THR A 290 23.69 18.95 -13.73
CA THR A 290 23.82 17.61 -14.27
C THR A 290 24.83 16.84 -13.45
N ASP A 291 24.43 15.67 -13.01
CA ASP A 291 25.33 14.65 -12.51
C ASP A 291 25.86 13.85 -13.71
N PRO A 292 27.19 13.65 -13.85
CA PRO A 292 27.77 12.93 -14.97
C PRO A 292 27.23 11.50 -15.15
N ASP A 293 26.87 10.84 -14.05
CA ASP A 293 26.39 9.46 -14.03
C ASP A 293 24.87 9.39 -14.12
N ASN A 294 24.17 10.40 -13.59
CA ASN A 294 22.71 10.36 -13.35
C ASN A 294 21.92 11.33 -14.25
N GLY A 295 22.59 12.14 -15.06
CA GLY A 295 21.97 13.13 -15.94
C GLY A 295 21.46 14.35 -15.18
N ARG A 296 20.35 14.94 -15.64
CA ARG A 296 19.78 16.14 -14.99
C ARG A 296 19.11 15.78 -13.67
N VAL A 297 19.77 16.11 -12.56
CA VAL A 297 19.26 15.88 -11.20
C VAL A 297 18.86 17.18 -10.50
N GLY A 298 19.30 18.33 -11.02
CA GLY A 298 19.14 19.63 -10.38
C GLY A 298 19.89 19.73 -9.04
N GLU A 299 20.09 20.94 -8.56
CA GLU A 299 20.87 21.18 -7.34
C GLU A 299 20.40 22.42 -6.60
N TRP A 300 20.54 22.42 -5.27
CA TRP A 300 20.31 23.59 -4.45
C TRP A 300 21.60 24.41 -4.35
N VAL A 301 21.55 25.68 -4.73
CA VAL A 301 22.69 26.61 -4.63
C VAL A 301 22.89 27.12 -3.19
N ASP A 302 22.05 26.67 -2.25
CA ASP A 302 21.88 27.29 -0.93
C ASP A 302 23.21 27.39 -0.16
N SER A 303 23.71 28.63 -0.08
CA SER A 303 24.96 29.05 0.56
C SER A 303 24.71 29.85 1.83
N ALA A 304 23.46 29.88 2.29
CA ALA A 304 23.06 30.63 3.47
C ALA A 304 23.77 30.08 4.72
N LYS A 305 24.34 31.00 5.50
CA LYS A 305 24.92 30.69 6.81
C LYS A 305 23.85 30.04 7.69
N LYS A 306 24.10 28.80 8.15
CA LYS A 306 23.18 28.05 9.01
C LYS A 306 22.83 28.89 10.25
N SER A 307 21.55 29.10 10.49
CA SER A 307 21.07 29.76 11.69
C SER A 307 21.24 28.83 12.92
N PRO A 308 21.25 29.38 14.14
CA PRO A 308 21.26 28.57 15.36
C PRO A 308 20.09 27.58 15.45
N LEU A 309 18.90 27.96 14.97
CA LEU A 309 17.74 27.08 14.91
C LEU A 309 17.95 25.95 13.88
N CYS A 310 18.47 26.28 12.68
CA CYS A 310 18.79 25.27 11.67
C CYS A 310 19.77 24.23 12.21
N ALA A 311 20.84 24.66 12.89
CA ALA A 311 21.79 23.76 13.54
C ALA A 311 21.14 22.87 14.62
N SER A 312 20.19 23.43 15.39
CA SER A 312 19.46 22.67 16.43
C SER A 312 18.54 21.60 15.82
N LEU A 313 17.89 21.90 14.71
CA LEU A 313 17.04 20.95 13.97
C LEU A 313 17.90 19.85 13.30
N GLU A 314 19.02 20.22 12.69
CA GLU A 314 19.95 19.24 12.08
C GLU A 314 20.56 18.31 13.13
N ALA A 315 20.92 18.83 14.31
CA ALA A 315 21.45 18.03 15.41
C ALA A 315 20.42 17.03 15.99
N ALA A 316 19.13 17.26 15.74
CA ALA A 316 18.06 16.35 16.17
C ALA A 316 17.79 15.21 15.18
N LEU A 317 18.30 15.29 13.94
CA LEU A 317 18.25 14.19 13.00
C LEU A 317 19.26 13.12 13.42
N SER A 318 18.85 11.85 13.46
CA SER A 318 19.83 10.77 13.52
C SER A 318 20.59 10.64 12.19
N GLU A 319 21.73 9.94 12.21
CA GLU A 319 22.63 9.78 11.05
C GLU A 319 21.93 9.30 9.78
N ASN A 320 20.87 8.49 9.94
CA ASN A 320 20.11 7.89 8.84
C ASN A 320 18.76 8.58 8.58
N GLU A 321 18.37 9.58 9.37
CA GLU A 321 17.11 10.28 9.19
C GLU A 321 17.26 11.49 8.27
N SER A 322 16.30 11.62 7.37
CA SER A 322 16.17 12.78 6.50
C SER A 322 15.04 13.73 6.90
N THR A 323 14.23 13.35 7.90
CA THR A 323 13.06 14.12 8.34
C THR A 323 12.85 14.03 9.85
N LEU A 324 12.32 15.09 10.45
CA LEU A 324 11.77 15.06 11.82
C LEU A 324 10.24 14.93 11.77
N THR A 325 9.65 14.35 12.81
CA THR A 325 8.20 14.45 13.03
C THR A 325 7.81 15.90 13.32
N TRP A 326 6.57 16.27 13.00
CA TRP A 326 6.06 17.62 13.29
C TRP A 326 6.15 17.98 14.77
N ASP A 327 5.77 17.06 15.66
CA ASP A 327 5.81 17.30 17.10
C ASP A 327 7.23 17.52 17.60
N ARG A 328 8.20 16.72 17.12
CA ARG A 328 9.60 16.90 17.50
C ARG A 328 10.16 18.24 17.03
N ALA A 329 9.83 18.65 15.81
CA ALA A 329 10.23 19.95 15.30
C ALA A 329 9.60 21.10 16.11
N LYS A 330 8.34 20.96 16.50
CA LYS A 330 7.61 21.91 17.34
C LYS A 330 8.25 22.06 18.72
N GLU A 331 8.63 20.96 19.37
CA GLU A 331 9.38 21.00 20.64
C GLU A 331 10.66 21.82 20.49
N ILE A 332 11.49 21.53 19.48
CA ILE A 332 12.76 22.23 19.24
C ILE A 332 12.54 23.72 18.97
N LEU A 333 11.52 24.07 18.18
CA LEU A 333 11.16 25.46 17.90
C LEU A 333 10.77 26.20 19.18
N LEU A 334 9.93 25.58 20.02
CA LEU A 334 9.47 26.19 21.28
C LEU A 334 10.61 26.35 22.28
N GLU A 335 11.52 25.38 22.39
CA GLU A 335 12.73 25.50 23.20
C GLU A 335 13.65 26.63 22.70
N HIS A 336 13.81 26.75 21.38
CA HIS A 336 14.63 27.81 20.78
C HIS A 336 14.03 29.20 21.02
N ILE A 337 12.71 29.32 20.91
CA ILE A 337 11.98 30.57 21.18
C ILE A 337 12.09 30.94 22.66
N GLY A 338 11.88 29.98 23.57
CA GLY A 338 11.95 30.24 25.02
C GLY A 338 13.32 30.76 25.48
N LYS A 339 14.40 30.21 24.92
CA LYS A 339 15.76 30.70 25.20
C LYS A 339 15.97 32.15 24.75
N ARG A 340 15.35 32.57 23.64
CA ARG A 340 15.52 33.95 23.13
C ARG A 340 14.92 34.99 24.06
N ASP A 341 13.76 34.69 24.65
CA ASP A 341 13.11 35.56 25.62
C ASP A 341 13.94 35.71 26.91
N GLU A 342 14.82 34.75 27.24
CA GLU A 342 15.74 34.84 28.39
C GLU A 342 16.97 35.74 28.12
N TYR A 343 17.50 35.78 26.90
CA TYR A 343 18.67 36.60 26.54
C TYR A 343 18.31 38.05 26.17
N GLU A 344 17.07 38.35 25.77
CA GLU A 344 16.62 39.75 25.58
C GLU A 344 16.35 40.48 26.91
N HIS A 345 16.65 39.84 28.05
CA HIS A 345 16.64 40.42 29.39
C HIS A 345 18.02 40.92 29.89
N ASP A 346 19.02 41.03 29.01
CA ASP A 346 20.27 41.69 29.34
C ASP A 346 20.05 43.13 29.86
N GLU A 347 20.88 43.51 30.83
CA GLU A 347 20.73 44.68 31.71
C GLU A 347 20.19 45.93 31.00
N PRO A 348 19.30 46.70 31.66
CA PRO A 348 18.84 47.96 31.12
C PRO A 348 20.04 48.85 30.85
N VAL A 349 20.45 48.94 29.58
CA VAL A 349 21.35 50.00 29.11
C VAL A 349 20.68 51.30 29.55
N GLU A 350 21.34 52.06 30.44
CA GLU A 350 20.88 53.39 30.84
C GLU A 350 20.92 54.30 29.61
N LEU A 351 19.85 54.24 28.81
CA LEU A 351 19.62 55.18 27.74
C LEU A 351 19.20 56.51 28.35
N PRO A 352 19.70 57.64 27.83
CA PRO A 352 19.27 58.99 28.21
C PRO A 352 17.74 59.10 28.21
N GLU A 353 17.19 59.91 29.12
CA GLU A 353 15.76 59.96 29.44
C GLU A 353 14.87 60.34 28.23
N ASP A 354 15.44 61.07 27.27
CA ASP A 354 14.85 61.46 26.00
C ASP A 354 14.78 60.30 24.96
N GLU A 355 15.62 59.27 25.07
CA GLU A 355 15.52 58.04 24.27
C GLU A 355 14.57 57.00 24.89
N ARG A 356 14.39 56.99 26.21
CA ARG A 356 13.41 56.14 26.90
C ARG A 356 11.96 56.39 26.43
N ILE A 357 11.59 57.64 26.15
CA ILE A 357 10.24 57.99 25.68
C ILE A 357 10.03 57.53 24.22
N LYS A 358 11.10 57.46 23.41
CA LYS A 358 11.05 56.91 22.04
C LYS A 358 11.05 55.38 22.03
N SER A 359 11.81 54.74 22.92
CA SER A 359 11.86 53.27 23.03
C SER A 359 10.60 52.68 23.68
N ALA A 360 9.94 53.40 24.60
CA ALA A 360 8.66 52.97 25.20
C ALA A 360 7.52 52.83 24.17
N LYS A 361 7.58 53.55 23.04
CA LYS A 361 6.65 53.34 21.91
C LYS A 361 7.01 52.13 21.03
N PHE A 362 8.27 51.68 21.05
CA PHE A 362 8.74 50.50 20.31
C PHE A 362 8.66 49.20 21.13
N SER A 363 8.79 49.28 22.46
CA SER A 363 8.73 48.16 23.42
C SER A 363 7.37 47.45 23.49
N ARG A 364 6.30 48.04 22.94
CA ARG A 364 4.98 47.38 22.85
C ARG A 364 4.82 46.43 21.66
N SER A 365 5.78 46.37 20.75
CA SER A 365 5.88 45.26 19.79
C SER A 365 6.68 44.12 20.39
N ARG A 366 6.25 43.61 21.57
CA ARG A 366 6.54 42.21 21.93
C ARG A 366 6.02 41.39 20.76
N SER A 367 6.94 40.92 19.93
CA SER A 367 6.62 40.19 18.71
C SER A 367 5.65 39.09 19.12
N ARG A 368 4.45 39.13 18.53
CA ARG A 368 3.41 38.12 18.77
C ARG A 368 3.92 36.84 18.14
N TRP A 369 4.79 36.12 18.85
CA TRP A 369 5.38 34.88 18.39
C TRP A 369 4.25 33.92 18.02
N PRO A 370 4.41 33.19 16.91
CA PRO A 370 3.32 32.39 16.41
C PRO A 370 3.11 31.16 17.29
N LYS A 371 2.07 31.23 18.13
CA LYS A 371 1.53 30.05 18.83
C LYS A 371 0.74 29.12 17.91
N THR A 372 0.61 29.49 16.64
CA THR A 372 -0.13 28.76 15.61
C THR A 372 0.82 27.96 14.73
N ASP A 373 0.40 26.76 14.32
CA ASP A 373 1.15 25.91 13.39
C ASP A 373 1.65 26.65 12.14
N GLN A 374 0.81 27.50 11.53
CA GLN A 374 1.19 28.30 10.36
C GLN A 374 2.40 29.19 10.58
N GLY A 375 2.56 29.74 11.78
CA GLY A 375 3.69 30.60 12.04
C GLY A 375 4.93 29.85 12.54
N LEU A 376 4.78 28.65 13.11
CA LEU A 376 5.88 27.71 13.30
C LEU A 376 6.45 27.26 11.94
N GLU A 377 5.56 26.95 10.98
CA GLU A 377 5.93 26.64 9.59
C GLU A 377 6.69 27.80 8.92
N ARG A 378 6.19 29.05 9.05
CA ARG A 378 6.94 30.22 8.56
C ARG A 378 8.32 30.35 9.18
N GLU A 379 8.48 30.00 10.46
CA GLU A 379 9.77 30.04 11.12
C GLU A 379 10.71 28.96 10.61
N LEU A 380 10.22 27.74 10.37
CA LEU A 380 11.00 26.69 9.70
C LEU A 380 11.48 27.14 8.32
N ILE A 381 10.58 27.70 7.49
CA ILE A 381 10.87 28.16 6.13
C ILE A 381 11.99 29.20 6.11
N ARG A 382 11.94 30.18 7.03
CA ARG A 382 12.99 31.21 7.18
C ARG A 382 14.36 30.64 7.54
N ASN A 383 14.38 29.48 8.18
CA ASN A 383 15.60 28.82 8.65
C ASN A 383 16.05 27.69 7.72
N GLY A 384 15.52 27.63 6.49
CA GLY A 384 15.94 26.65 5.47
C GLY A 384 15.31 25.26 5.63
N TRP A 385 14.22 25.15 6.39
CA TRP A 385 13.47 23.92 6.58
C TRP A 385 12.09 24.05 5.98
N GLU A 386 11.55 22.96 5.45
CA GLU A 386 10.25 22.95 4.79
C GLU A 386 9.37 21.86 5.41
N VAL A 387 8.06 22.13 5.47
CA VAL A 387 7.07 21.14 5.90
C VAL A 387 6.73 20.26 4.71
N VAL A 388 6.70 18.95 4.94
CA VAL A 388 6.23 17.96 3.98
C VAL A 388 5.08 17.17 4.56
N TYR A 389 4.17 16.78 3.68
CA TYR A 389 2.95 16.10 3.99
C TYR A 389 3.11 14.62 3.62
N THR A 390 2.63 13.74 4.49
CA THR A 390 2.74 12.29 4.32
C THR A 390 1.66 11.63 5.17
N TYR A 391 1.88 10.38 5.55
CA TYR A 391 1.01 9.61 6.43
C TYR A 391 1.80 9.05 7.60
N GLU A 392 1.09 8.79 8.69
CA GLU A 392 1.63 8.17 9.88
C GLU A 392 1.92 6.69 9.65
N GLY A 393 3.13 6.27 9.99
CA GLY A 393 3.49 4.86 10.03
C GLY A 393 3.02 4.24 11.34
N ALA A 394 2.64 2.96 11.32
CA ALA A 394 2.25 2.25 12.54
C ALA A 394 3.48 2.06 13.44
N LEU A 395 3.47 2.65 14.64
CA LEU A 395 4.62 2.72 15.55
C LEU A 395 5.90 3.27 14.89
N GLY A 396 5.75 4.23 13.96
CA GLY A 396 6.87 4.78 13.20
C GLY A 396 7.42 3.84 12.12
N MET A 397 6.79 2.70 11.88
CA MET A 397 7.14 1.76 10.81
C MET A 397 6.24 1.97 9.58
N GLU A 398 6.82 1.78 8.40
CA GLU A 398 6.14 1.97 7.12
C GLU A 398 5.59 0.66 6.53
N TYR A 399 5.26 -0.34 7.34
CA TYR A 399 4.80 -1.64 6.82
C TYR A 399 3.30 -1.65 6.43
N SER A 400 2.48 -0.83 7.09
CA SER A 400 1.05 -0.71 6.79
C SER A 400 0.77 0.17 5.56
N LYS A 401 1.65 1.12 5.24
CA LYS A 401 1.48 2.13 4.19
C LYS A 401 0.05 2.70 4.06
N THR A 402 -0.67 2.84 5.16
CA THR A 402 -2.04 3.34 5.11
C THR A 402 -2.04 4.82 4.71
N VAL A 403 -3.06 5.24 3.96
CA VAL A 403 -3.32 6.65 3.65
C VAL A 403 -4.38 7.25 4.57
N ALA A 404 -4.87 6.48 5.55
CA ALA A 404 -5.98 6.87 6.43
C ALA A 404 -5.59 7.92 7.49
N THR A 405 -4.31 8.02 7.85
CA THR A 405 -3.83 8.91 8.91
C THR A 405 -2.82 9.91 8.36
N PRO A 406 -3.28 11.08 7.86
CA PRO A 406 -2.37 12.09 7.34
C PRO A 406 -1.45 12.65 8.41
N ALA A 407 -0.19 12.87 8.07
CA ALA A 407 0.84 13.37 8.96
C ALA A 407 1.65 14.51 8.32
N ARG A 408 2.38 15.25 9.16
CA ARG A 408 3.37 16.24 8.75
C ARG A 408 4.75 15.82 9.24
N GLN A 409 5.75 16.07 8.41
CA GLN A 409 7.16 15.96 8.76
C GLN A 409 7.86 17.24 8.32
N VAL A 410 9.08 17.46 8.80
CA VAL A 410 9.91 18.58 8.38
C VAL A 410 11.27 18.10 7.96
N ALA A 411 11.87 18.78 6.99
CA ALA A 411 13.20 18.46 6.52
C ALA A 411 13.91 19.68 5.96
N PRO A 412 15.26 19.67 5.95
CA PRO A 412 16.01 20.77 5.37
C PRO A 412 15.76 20.83 3.86
N ARG A 413 15.53 22.04 3.34
CA ARG A 413 15.21 22.30 1.93
C ARG A 413 16.22 21.67 0.98
N SER A 414 17.50 21.74 1.33
CA SER A 414 18.62 21.21 0.53
C SER A 414 18.56 19.70 0.28
N ARG A 415 17.80 18.95 1.09
CA ARG A 415 17.59 17.51 0.90
C ARG A 415 16.46 17.18 -0.07
N PHE A 416 15.64 18.15 -0.49
CA PHE A 416 14.48 17.86 -1.33
C PHE A 416 14.91 17.51 -2.74
N ARG A 417 14.25 16.51 -3.30
CA ARG A 417 14.45 16.01 -4.67
C ARG A 417 13.08 15.76 -5.28
N GLY A 418 12.65 16.61 -6.22
CA GLY A 418 11.31 16.55 -6.80
C GLY A 418 11.23 15.55 -7.93
N LEU A 419 10.28 14.60 -7.87
CA LEU A 419 10.11 13.58 -8.91
C LEU A 419 9.85 14.22 -10.28
N VAL A 420 8.99 15.23 -10.33
CA VAL A 420 8.63 15.90 -11.58
C VAL A 420 9.79 16.75 -12.10
N GLU A 421 10.51 17.46 -11.24
CA GLU A 421 11.62 18.32 -11.65
C GLU A 421 12.80 17.52 -12.17
N GLU A 422 13.08 16.37 -11.57
CA GLU A 422 14.19 15.50 -11.99
C GLU A 422 13.85 14.63 -13.19
N TYR A 423 12.61 14.15 -13.33
CA TYR A 423 12.32 13.10 -14.31
C TYR A 423 11.16 13.43 -15.26
N GLY A 424 10.44 14.53 -15.05
CA GLY A 424 9.34 14.98 -15.92
C GLY A 424 9.78 15.41 -17.32
N HIS A 425 11.10 15.54 -17.54
CA HIS A 425 11.72 15.88 -18.82
C HIS A 425 12.05 14.67 -19.69
N ALA A 426 11.97 13.44 -19.16
CA ALA A 426 12.22 12.22 -19.94
C ALA A 426 11.20 12.14 -21.09
N THR A 427 11.69 11.99 -22.32
CA THR A 427 10.90 11.99 -23.56
C THR A 427 10.74 10.60 -24.16
N GLU A 428 11.43 9.62 -23.61
CA GLU A 428 11.41 8.23 -24.06
C GLU A 428 10.02 7.63 -23.89
N ASP A 429 9.67 6.71 -24.79
CA ASP A 429 8.36 6.08 -24.83
C ASP A 429 8.07 5.32 -23.55
N VAL A 430 9.06 4.61 -23.00
CA VAL A 430 8.94 3.88 -21.73
C VAL A 430 9.85 4.49 -20.67
N PHE A 431 9.25 4.89 -19.55
CA PHE A 431 9.96 5.24 -18.32
C PHE A 431 9.93 4.03 -17.38
N LEU A 432 11.10 3.44 -17.12
CA LEU A 432 11.26 2.26 -16.24
C LEU A 432 11.92 2.68 -14.92
N LEU A 433 11.25 2.42 -13.80
CA LEU A 433 11.89 2.41 -12.47
C LEU A 433 12.46 1.02 -12.19
N GLU A 434 13.79 0.91 -12.20
CA GLU A 434 14.51 -0.36 -12.01
C GLU A 434 14.52 -0.81 -10.55
N GLY A 435 14.27 -2.09 -10.33
CA GLY A 435 14.37 -2.77 -9.06
C GLY A 435 13.22 -2.53 -8.07
N GLU A 436 13.38 -3.13 -6.90
CA GLU A 436 12.37 -3.13 -5.85
C GLU A 436 12.45 -1.87 -4.98
N THR A 437 11.35 -1.11 -4.84
CA THR A 437 11.34 0.16 -4.09
C THR A 437 10.33 0.27 -2.94
N HIS A 438 9.59 -0.78 -2.60
CA HIS A 438 8.53 -0.68 -1.57
C HIS A 438 9.05 -0.50 -0.13
N LEU A 439 10.17 -1.15 0.21
CA LEU A 439 10.63 -1.27 1.59
C LEU A 439 11.21 0.06 2.08
N GLY A 440 10.87 0.45 3.31
CA GLY A 440 11.39 1.66 3.97
C GLY A 440 10.87 3.00 3.43
N ARG A 441 10.05 3.03 2.37
CA ARG A 441 9.53 4.27 1.78
C ARG A 441 8.15 4.66 2.32
N LYS A 442 7.77 5.93 2.22
CA LYS A 442 6.41 6.39 2.60
C LYS A 442 5.34 5.83 1.64
N PRO A 443 4.04 5.86 1.99
CA PRO A 443 2.96 5.60 1.04
C PRO A 443 3.13 6.46 -0.22
N GLY A 444 2.92 5.86 -1.39
CA GLY A 444 3.20 6.53 -2.67
C GLY A 444 4.68 6.57 -3.07
N GLY A 445 5.59 6.07 -2.24
CA GLY A 445 7.04 6.04 -2.54
C GLY A 445 7.75 7.40 -2.36
N LEU A 446 7.06 8.43 -1.87
CA LEU A 446 7.55 9.80 -1.73
C LEU A 446 6.75 10.59 -0.66
N ARG A 447 7.11 11.85 -0.45
CA ARG A 447 6.34 12.82 0.37
C ARG A 447 5.78 13.94 -0.50
N PHE A 448 4.81 14.68 0.01
CA PHE A 448 4.16 15.76 -0.73
C PHE A 448 4.63 17.10 -0.20
N THR A 449 4.94 18.04 -1.09
CA THR A 449 5.27 19.42 -0.70
C THR A 449 4.02 20.24 -0.32
N THR A 450 2.83 19.73 -0.62
CA THR A 450 1.56 20.38 -0.28
C THR A 450 0.55 19.37 0.27
N SER A 451 -0.39 19.84 1.10
CA SER A 451 -1.50 18.99 1.56
C SER A 451 -2.40 18.58 0.40
N ALA A 452 -2.63 19.47 -0.57
CA ALA A 452 -3.45 19.19 -1.75
C ALA A 452 -2.90 18.03 -2.58
N GLY A 453 -1.58 17.97 -2.81
CA GLY A 453 -0.95 16.84 -3.51
C GLY A 453 -1.08 15.52 -2.75
N ARG A 454 -0.94 15.55 -1.41
CA ARG A 454 -1.21 14.39 -0.55
C ARG A 454 -2.67 13.94 -0.67
N ASP A 455 -3.61 14.88 -0.59
CA ASP A 455 -5.05 14.60 -0.60
C ASP A 455 -5.51 14.05 -1.97
N GLU A 456 -4.90 14.51 -3.06
CA GLU A 456 -5.10 13.91 -4.39
C GLU A 456 -4.64 12.45 -4.42
N PHE A 457 -3.48 12.14 -3.83
CA PHE A 457 -3.04 10.75 -3.68
C PHE A 457 -3.97 9.94 -2.76
N THR A 458 -4.45 10.54 -1.65
CA THR A 458 -5.45 9.91 -0.78
C THR A 458 -6.69 9.52 -1.58
N SER A 459 -7.27 10.45 -2.34
CA SER A 459 -8.46 10.17 -3.18
C SER A 459 -8.17 9.12 -4.25
N MET A 460 -6.98 9.14 -4.88
CA MET A 460 -6.59 8.08 -5.81
C MET A 460 -6.64 6.69 -5.19
N ILE A 461 -6.17 6.54 -3.94
CA ILE A 461 -6.15 5.24 -3.27
C ILE A 461 -7.52 4.87 -2.70
N LEU A 462 -8.22 5.80 -2.06
CA LEU A 462 -9.50 5.52 -1.42
C LEU A 462 -10.65 5.37 -2.43
N ASP A 463 -10.63 6.11 -3.53
CA ASP A 463 -11.70 6.16 -4.53
C ASP A 463 -11.35 5.46 -5.85
N GLY A 464 -10.07 5.36 -6.19
CA GLY A 464 -9.59 4.77 -7.45
C GLY A 464 -9.18 3.30 -7.32
N PHE A 465 -8.44 2.95 -6.28
CA PHE A 465 -7.92 1.59 -6.07
C PHE A 465 -8.94 0.69 -5.36
N HIS A 466 -9.77 0.01 -6.14
CA HIS A 466 -10.86 -0.82 -5.63
C HIS A 466 -10.57 -2.32 -5.67
N LEU A 467 -11.10 -3.01 -4.66
CA LEU A 467 -11.21 -4.47 -4.67
C LEU A 467 -12.21 -4.92 -5.74
N PRO A 468 -12.05 -6.14 -6.29
CA PRO A 468 -13.03 -6.72 -7.21
C PRO A 468 -14.43 -6.78 -6.59
N HIS A 469 -15.47 -6.65 -7.42
CA HIS A 469 -16.85 -6.64 -6.96
C HIS A 469 -17.21 -7.91 -6.19
N GLU A 470 -16.75 -9.08 -6.66
CA GLU A 470 -16.97 -10.37 -6.02
C GLU A 470 -16.39 -10.44 -4.59
N VAL A 471 -15.27 -9.74 -4.34
CA VAL A 471 -14.65 -9.63 -3.00
C VAL A 471 -15.54 -8.83 -2.07
N LEU A 472 -16.02 -7.67 -2.52
CA LEU A 472 -16.87 -6.81 -1.71
C LEU A 472 -18.22 -7.47 -1.40
N GLN A 473 -18.81 -8.15 -2.39
CA GLN A 473 -20.07 -8.88 -2.23
C GLN A 473 -19.95 -10.02 -1.21
N LEU A 474 -18.94 -10.87 -1.34
CA LEU A 474 -18.71 -11.96 -0.39
C LEU A 474 -18.39 -11.42 1.00
N ALA A 475 -17.57 -10.37 1.11
CA ALA A 475 -17.27 -9.75 2.39
C ALA A 475 -18.53 -9.20 3.09
N GLN A 476 -19.46 -8.62 2.34
CA GLN A 476 -20.75 -8.17 2.88
C GLN A 476 -21.60 -9.34 3.39
N GLN A 477 -21.64 -10.47 2.69
CA GLN A 477 -22.35 -11.66 3.13
C GLN A 477 -21.76 -12.22 4.43
N ILE A 478 -20.43 -12.31 4.51
CA ILE A 478 -19.72 -12.79 5.69
C ILE A 478 -19.91 -11.83 6.88
N ALA A 479 -19.84 -10.52 6.66
CA ALA A 479 -20.14 -9.52 7.68
C ALA A 479 -21.61 -9.60 8.16
N GLY A 480 -22.54 -9.97 7.27
CA GLY A 480 -23.92 -10.29 7.61
C GLY A 480 -24.01 -11.49 8.56
N ARG A 481 -23.32 -12.59 8.25
CA ARG A 481 -23.26 -13.78 9.12
C ARG A 481 -22.65 -13.46 10.49
N MET A 482 -21.60 -12.63 10.54
CA MET A 482 -21.06 -12.14 11.82
C MET A 482 -22.09 -11.34 12.62
N ARG A 483 -22.86 -10.47 11.96
CA ARG A 483 -23.94 -9.71 12.61
C ARG A 483 -25.05 -10.63 13.13
N ASP A 484 -25.41 -11.68 12.39
CA ASP A 484 -26.39 -12.66 12.82
C ASP A 484 -25.92 -13.42 14.07
N ILE A 485 -24.64 -13.80 14.12
CA ILE A 485 -24.00 -14.44 15.29
C ILE A 485 -24.10 -13.55 16.54
N VAL A 486 -23.87 -12.24 16.39
CA VAL A 486 -24.01 -11.27 17.50
C VAL A 486 -25.42 -10.66 17.58
N GLN A 487 -26.42 -11.31 16.98
CA GLN A 487 -27.84 -10.95 17.08
C GLN A 487 -28.13 -9.48 16.74
N GLY A 488 -27.53 -8.96 15.67
CA GLY A 488 -27.76 -7.61 15.19
C GLY A 488 -26.82 -6.55 15.76
N ARG A 489 -26.04 -6.85 16.80
CA ARG A 489 -25.07 -5.90 17.40
C ARG A 489 -23.90 -5.61 16.47
N GLU A 490 -23.12 -4.58 16.82
CA GLU A 490 -21.78 -4.43 16.28
C GLU A 490 -20.89 -5.60 16.72
N TRP A 491 -19.90 -5.94 15.90
CA TRP A 491 -18.93 -6.99 16.20
C TRP A 491 -17.51 -6.47 16.02
N MET A 492 -16.56 -7.10 16.71
CA MET A 492 -15.16 -6.69 16.70
C MET A 492 -14.34 -7.57 15.75
N GLY A 493 -13.37 -6.97 15.08
CA GLY A 493 -12.46 -7.64 14.17
C GLY A 493 -11.02 -7.53 14.65
N ALA A 494 -10.24 -8.60 14.48
CA ALA A 494 -8.82 -8.56 14.70
C ALA A 494 -8.04 -9.28 13.59
N HIS A 495 -6.79 -8.89 13.40
CA HIS A 495 -5.85 -9.61 12.53
C HIS A 495 -4.63 -10.09 13.31
N MET A 496 -4.37 -11.41 13.24
CA MET A 496 -3.26 -12.08 13.88
C MET A 496 -2.31 -12.65 12.82
N ARG A 497 -1.12 -12.07 12.70
CA ARG A 497 -0.07 -12.59 11.80
C ARG A 497 0.77 -13.63 12.52
N ARG A 498 0.73 -14.87 12.04
CA ARG A 498 1.58 -16.00 12.48
C ARG A 498 2.26 -16.58 11.24
N GLY A 499 1.86 -17.74 10.74
CA GLY A 499 2.42 -18.34 9.53
C GLY A 499 3.95 -18.29 9.45
N ASP A 500 4.46 -17.68 8.39
CA ASP A 500 5.90 -17.47 8.14
C ASP A 500 6.59 -16.62 9.24
N PHE A 501 5.88 -15.70 9.90
CA PHE A 501 6.44 -14.87 10.97
C PHE A 501 6.93 -15.70 12.15
N VAL A 502 6.35 -16.88 12.39
CA VAL A 502 6.82 -17.79 13.45
C VAL A 502 8.23 -18.26 13.13
N ASN A 503 8.48 -18.62 11.87
CA ASN A 503 9.75 -19.20 11.42
C ASN A 503 10.89 -18.17 11.40
N VAL A 504 10.58 -16.92 11.08
CA VAL A 504 11.58 -15.83 11.04
C VAL A 504 11.69 -15.04 12.35
N GLY A 505 10.93 -15.44 13.38
CA GLY A 505 10.95 -14.77 14.69
C GLY A 505 10.35 -13.37 14.68
N TRP A 506 9.43 -13.09 13.75
CA TRP A 506 8.71 -11.82 13.61
C TRP A 506 7.33 -11.85 14.27
N VAL A 507 6.92 -12.98 14.87
CA VAL A 507 5.70 -13.01 15.67
C VAL A 507 5.83 -12.10 16.89
N MET A 508 4.74 -11.39 17.18
CA MET A 508 4.69 -10.50 18.34
C MET A 508 4.81 -11.25 19.65
N GLU A 509 3.98 -12.28 19.78
CA GLU A 509 4.00 -13.17 20.92
C GLU A 509 4.42 -14.55 20.45
N LYS A 510 5.24 -15.22 21.25
CA LYS A 510 5.83 -16.51 20.90
C LYS A 510 4.77 -17.62 20.87
N SER A 511 3.82 -17.58 21.79
CA SER A 511 2.73 -18.55 21.92
C SER A 511 1.46 -18.03 21.22
N ILE A 512 0.51 -18.92 20.93
CA ILE A 512 -0.79 -18.49 20.38
C ILE A 512 -1.65 -17.87 21.47
N GLU A 513 -1.55 -18.41 22.67
CA GLU A 513 -2.30 -18.00 23.86
C GLU A 513 -1.96 -16.57 24.26
N ASP A 514 -0.68 -16.18 24.25
CA ASP A 514 -0.28 -14.83 24.62
C ASP A 514 -0.68 -13.82 23.53
N HIS A 515 -0.56 -14.20 22.24
CA HIS A 515 -1.03 -13.34 21.13
C HIS A 515 -2.54 -13.11 21.22
N PHE A 516 -3.29 -14.18 21.47
CA PHE A 516 -4.75 -14.13 21.58
C PHE A 516 -5.19 -13.31 22.79
N LYS A 517 -4.57 -13.49 23.96
CA LYS A 517 -4.83 -12.66 25.16
C LYS A 517 -4.59 -11.18 24.90
N ARG A 518 -3.51 -10.84 24.19
CA ARG A 518 -3.24 -9.46 23.77
C ARG A 518 -4.39 -8.93 22.91
N ILE A 519 -4.82 -9.68 21.89
CA ILE A 519 -5.96 -9.32 21.04
C ILE A 519 -7.20 -9.06 21.89
N GLN A 520 -7.58 -9.99 22.77
CA GLN A 520 -8.75 -9.82 23.64
C GLN A 520 -8.66 -8.56 24.52
N SER A 521 -7.50 -8.27 25.10
CA SER A 521 -7.29 -7.05 25.88
C SER A 521 -7.51 -5.78 25.04
N ARG A 522 -7.04 -5.75 23.79
CA ARG A 522 -7.21 -4.60 22.90
C ARG A 522 -8.64 -4.44 22.39
N LEU A 523 -9.35 -5.55 22.22
CA LEU A 523 -10.76 -5.55 21.87
C LEU A 523 -11.63 -5.08 23.04
N GLU A 524 -11.26 -5.38 24.29
CA GLU A 524 -11.93 -4.82 25.47
C GLU A 524 -11.86 -3.28 25.49
N ASP A 525 -10.68 -2.70 25.26
CA ASP A 525 -10.51 -1.25 25.12
C ASP A 525 -11.38 -0.71 23.97
N GLY A 526 -11.43 -1.42 22.85
CA GLY A 526 -12.26 -1.07 21.69
C GLY A 526 -13.76 -1.05 21.99
N ARG A 527 -14.26 -1.99 22.79
CA ARG A 527 -15.66 -2.02 23.24
C ARG A 527 -16.01 -0.77 24.05
N GLN A 528 -15.11 -0.30 24.91
CA GLN A 528 -15.31 0.94 25.66
C GLN A 528 -15.43 2.15 24.72
N ILE A 529 -14.59 2.20 23.68
CA ILE A 529 -14.65 3.25 22.65
C ILE A 529 -15.99 3.20 21.90
N LEU A 530 -16.45 2.03 21.47
CA LEU A 530 -17.76 1.89 20.81
C LEU A 530 -18.92 2.31 21.73
N GLY A 531 -18.84 1.98 23.02
CA GLY A 531 -19.80 2.45 24.02
C GLY A 531 -19.85 3.98 24.13
N GLN A 532 -18.69 4.65 24.11
CA GLN A 532 -18.61 6.10 24.12
C GLN A 532 -19.21 6.71 22.85
N ILE A 533 -18.86 6.16 21.68
CA ILE A 533 -19.39 6.63 20.38
C ILE A 533 -20.92 6.47 20.34
N ALA A 534 -21.46 5.35 20.82
CA ALA A 534 -22.90 5.12 20.86
C ALA A 534 -23.64 6.12 21.77
N VAL A 535 -22.98 6.64 22.82
CA VAL A 535 -23.51 7.70 23.67
C VAL A 535 -23.42 9.07 22.99
N GLU A 536 -22.32 9.37 22.32
CA GLU A 536 -22.10 10.65 21.61
C GLU A 536 -22.98 10.79 20.36
N ALA A 537 -23.20 9.70 19.64
CA ALA A 537 -23.97 9.64 18.41
C ALA A 537 -24.92 8.42 18.42
N PRO A 538 -26.03 8.49 19.18
CA PRO A 538 -27.00 7.40 19.27
C PRO A 538 -27.57 7.03 17.91
N SER A 539 -27.58 5.75 17.60
CA SER A 539 -28.17 5.17 16.40
C SER A 539 -28.79 3.83 16.76
N GLU A 540 -29.97 3.53 16.22
CA GLU A 540 -30.62 2.22 16.40
C GLU A 540 -29.77 1.06 15.85
N TYR A 541 -28.80 1.38 14.99
CA TYR A 541 -27.92 0.40 14.34
C TYR A 541 -26.55 0.26 15.02
N ASN A 542 -26.20 1.11 16.00
CA ASN A 542 -24.89 1.10 16.66
C ASN A 542 -25.02 0.54 18.08
N ILE A 543 -25.48 -0.72 18.20
CA ILE A 543 -25.56 -1.40 19.49
C ILE A 543 -24.17 -1.98 19.81
N PRO A 544 -23.49 -1.50 20.87
CA PRO A 544 -22.15 -1.96 21.19
C PRO A 544 -22.09 -3.47 21.46
N PRO A 545 -20.94 -4.13 21.17
CA PRO A 545 -20.78 -5.56 21.44
C PRO A 545 -20.81 -5.85 22.95
N LEU A 546 -21.34 -7.01 23.34
CA LEU A 546 -21.28 -7.50 24.71
C LEU A 546 -19.86 -7.96 25.09
N SER A 547 -19.58 -8.03 26.40
CA SER A 547 -18.28 -8.47 26.92
C SER A 547 -17.91 -9.88 26.45
N ASP A 548 -18.92 -10.73 26.28
CA ASP A 548 -18.75 -12.10 25.91
C ASP A 548 -18.97 -12.35 24.41
N ASP A 549 -19.43 -11.39 23.60
CA ASP A 549 -19.68 -11.62 22.17
C ASP A 549 -18.45 -12.20 21.44
N PRO A 550 -18.64 -13.19 20.52
CA PRO A 550 -17.55 -13.67 19.68
C PRO A 550 -17.04 -12.55 18.77
N PHE A 551 -15.79 -12.68 18.32
CA PHE A 551 -15.16 -11.72 17.44
C PHE A 551 -14.55 -12.42 16.22
N TYR A 552 -14.47 -11.71 15.10
CA TYR A 552 -13.85 -12.24 13.89
C TYR A 552 -12.33 -12.05 13.94
N LEU A 553 -11.59 -13.12 13.64
CA LEU A 553 -10.14 -13.16 13.64
C LEU A 553 -9.60 -13.61 12.29
N ALA A 554 -9.03 -12.69 11.53
CA ALA A 554 -8.27 -13.03 10.33
C ALA A 554 -6.87 -13.50 10.73
N THR A 555 -6.46 -14.68 10.29
CA THR A 555 -5.18 -15.29 10.68
C THR A 555 -4.68 -16.27 9.62
N ASP A 556 -3.36 -16.33 9.48
CA ASP A 556 -2.67 -17.35 8.69
C ASP A 556 -2.16 -18.53 9.56
N GLU A 557 -2.69 -18.66 10.77
CA GLU A 557 -2.55 -19.90 11.56
C GLU A 557 -3.19 -21.08 10.83
N ARG A 558 -2.51 -22.22 10.88
CA ARG A 558 -2.91 -23.48 10.22
C ARG A 558 -2.73 -24.70 11.12
N ALA A 559 -2.04 -24.54 12.25
CA ALA A 559 -1.85 -25.61 13.22
C ALA A 559 -3.20 -25.96 13.89
N PRO A 560 -3.64 -27.24 13.87
CA PRO A 560 -4.93 -27.64 14.46
C PRO A 560 -5.09 -27.20 15.91
N GLU A 561 -4.07 -27.35 16.73
CA GLU A 561 -4.08 -26.93 18.13
C GLU A 561 -4.29 -25.42 18.31
N GLY A 562 -3.78 -24.63 17.36
CA GLY A 562 -3.96 -23.19 17.37
C GLY A 562 -5.39 -22.79 16.97
N LEU A 563 -5.93 -23.44 15.95
CA LEU A 563 -7.31 -23.23 15.51
C LEU A 563 -8.32 -23.68 16.58
N ASP A 564 -8.08 -24.81 17.24
CA ASP A 564 -8.88 -25.30 18.37
C ASP A 564 -8.85 -24.29 19.53
N TYR A 565 -7.68 -23.74 19.84
CA TYR A 565 -7.56 -22.71 20.88
C TYR A 565 -8.36 -21.45 20.53
N ILE A 566 -8.30 -20.97 19.29
CA ILE A 566 -9.08 -19.81 18.82
C ILE A 566 -10.58 -20.07 19.00
N ALA A 567 -11.06 -21.23 18.53
CA ALA A 567 -12.48 -21.59 18.60
C ALA A 567 -12.97 -21.71 20.06
N GLN A 568 -12.19 -22.35 20.93
CA GLN A 568 -12.49 -22.48 22.37
C GLN A 568 -12.57 -21.13 23.09
N ASN A 569 -11.90 -20.10 22.56
CA ASN A 569 -11.86 -18.75 23.14
C ASN A 569 -12.70 -17.73 22.35
N ARG A 570 -13.73 -18.21 21.64
CA ARG A 570 -14.75 -17.40 20.94
C ARG A 570 -14.22 -16.55 19.77
N GLY A 571 -13.03 -16.87 19.26
CA GLY A 571 -12.59 -16.33 17.98
C GLY A 571 -13.25 -17.09 16.83
N ILE A 572 -13.73 -16.36 15.83
CA ILE A 572 -14.33 -16.92 14.61
C ILE A 572 -13.36 -16.65 13.46
N VAL A 573 -12.93 -17.70 12.76
CA VAL A 573 -12.06 -17.58 11.58
C VAL A 573 -12.88 -17.66 10.29
N ILE A 574 -12.26 -17.31 9.16
CA ILE A 574 -12.96 -17.24 7.87
C ILE A 574 -13.60 -18.57 7.45
N HIS A 575 -12.98 -19.70 7.79
CA HIS A 575 -13.50 -21.03 7.45
C HIS A 575 -14.76 -21.42 8.25
N ASP A 576 -15.02 -20.76 9.39
CA ASP A 576 -16.28 -20.96 10.14
C ASP A 576 -17.46 -20.26 9.44
N LEU A 577 -17.16 -19.27 8.60
CA LEU A 577 -18.16 -18.42 7.97
C LEU A 577 -18.38 -18.75 6.50
N LEU A 578 -17.39 -19.30 5.80
CA LEU A 578 -17.50 -19.68 4.40
C LEU A 578 -18.38 -20.92 4.19
N THR A 579 -19.17 -20.89 3.13
CA THR A 579 -20.04 -21.97 2.69
C THR A 579 -19.61 -22.47 1.31
N ILE A 580 -20.04 -23.68 0.95
CA ILE A 580 -19.80 -24.20 -0.41
C ILE A 580 -20.42 -23.33 -1.51
N ASN A 581 -21.52 -22.63 -1.21
CA ASN A 581 -22.15 -21.71 -2.15
C ASN A 581 -21.28 -20.50 -2.44
N ASP A 582 -20.51 -20.04 -1.45
CA ASP A 582 -19.59 -18.91 -1.62
C ASP A 582 -18.48 -19.27 -2.60
N TYR A 583 -17.88 -20.47 -2.47
CA TYR A 583 -16.89 -20.96 -3.42
C TYR A 583 -17.44 -21.08 -4.85
N ARG A 584 -18.68 -21.57 -4.99
CA ARG A 584 -19.34 -21.68 -6.31
C ARG A 584 -19.63 -20.32 -6.94
N THR A 585 -20.07 -19.37 -6.13
CA THR A 585 -20.48 -18.04 -6.61
C THR A 585 -19.28 -17.15 -6.89
N PHE A 586 -18.29 -17.14 -5.99
CA PHE A 586 -17.06 -16.37 -6.15
C PHE A 586 -16.18 -16.94 -7.26
N GLY A 587 -16.18 -18.27 -7.39
CA GLY A 587 -15.39 -19.00 -8.37
C GLY A 587 -14.02 -19.43 -7.85
N TRP A 588 -13.25 -20.02 -8.77
CA TRP A 588 -12.02 -20.74 -8.46
C TRP A 588 -10.97 -19.93 -7.70
N SER A 589 -10.92 -18.61 -7.86
CA SER A 589 -9.87 -17.79 -7.27
C SER A 589 -9.93 -17.72 -5.75
N LEU A 590 -11.07 -18.01 -5.12
CA LEU A 590 -11.23 -17.97 -3.66
C LEU A 590 -10.35 -19.00 -2.94
N VAL A 591 -9.93 -20.07 -3.61
CA VAL A 591 -9.09 -21.13 -3.01
C VAL A 591 -7.67 -20.65 -2.68
N PHE A 592 -7.26 -19.51 -3.24
CA PHE A 592 -5.93 -18.94 -3.06
C PHE A 592 -5.91 -17.96 -1.90
N THR A 593 -4.99 -18.19 -0.97
CA THR A 593 -4.91 -17.43 0.30
C THR A 593 -4.74 -15.92 0.12
N ASP A 594 -4.03 -15.45 -0.89
CA ASP A 594 -3.88 -14.00 -1.12
C ASP A 594 -5.20 -13.38 -1.66
N VAL A 595 -6.03 -14.13 -2.39
CA VAL A 595 -7.38 -13.70 -2.79
C VAL A 595 -8.34 -13.77 -1.61
N LEU A 596 -8.28 -14.86 -0.82
CA LEU A 596 -9.06 -14.98 0.40
C LEU A 596 -8.73 -13.84 1.38
N SER A 597 -7.46 -13.46 1.50
CA SER A 597 -7.02 -12.35 2.34
C SER A 597 -7.66 -11.02 1.92
N LEU A 598 -7.98 -10.81 0.64
CA LEU A 598 -8.75 -9.64 0.20
C LEU A 598 -10.16 -9.63 0.77
N VAL A 599 -10.81 -10.80 0.80
CA VAL A 599 -12.13 -10.98 1.43
C VAL A 599 -12.02 -10.71 2.92
N GLU A 600 -11.03 -11.30 3.61
CA GLU A 600 -10.83 -11.06 5.05
C GLU A 600 -10.59 -9.58 5.37
N GLN A 601 -9.77 -8.88 4.56
CA GLN A 601 -9.53 -7.44 4.72
C GLN A 601 -10.82 -6.63 4.56
N ALA A 602 -11.64 -6.95 3.55
CA ALA A 602 -12.92 -6.31 3.33
C ALA A 602 -13.96 -6.64 4.41
N VAL A 603 -13.91 -7.84 5.01
CA VAL A 603 -14.72 -8.24 6.17
C VAL A 603 -14.30 -7.43 7.39
N LEU A 604 -13.01 -7.44 7.75
CA LEU A 604 -12.47 -6.67 8.89
C LEU A 604 -12.82 -5.19 8.80
N ALA A 605 -12.83 -4.62 7.59
CA ALA A 605 -13.19 -3.22 7.38
C ALA A 605 -14.67 -2.90 7.72
N GLN A 606 -15.53 -3.91 7.92
CA GLN A 606 -16.92 -3.75 8.33
C GLN A 606 -17.15 -3.91 9.84
N SER A 607 -16.12 -4.32 10.60
CA SER A 607 -16.22 -4.44 12.06
C SER A 607 -16.50 -3.09 12.72
N GLY A 608 -17.19 -3.10 13.85
CA GLY A 608 -17.37 -1.90 14.68
C GLY A 608 -16.02 -1.37 15.14
N TYR A 609 -15.16 -2.25 15.66
CA TYR A 609 -13.79 -1.93 16.07
C TYR A 609 -12.79 -2.92 15.47
N PHE A 610 -11.63 -2.43 15.03
CA PHE A 610 -10.57 -3.22 14.41
C PHE A 610 -9.23 -3.12 15.16
N TYR A 611 -8.63 -4.26 15.49
CA TYR A 611 -7.28 -4.33 16.05
C TYR A 611 -6.32 -5.13 15.16
N ALA A 612 -5.08 -4.65 15.01
CA ALA A 612 -4.02 -5.45 14.41
C ALA A 612 -2.62 -4.98 14.80
N HIS A 613 -1.61 -5.70 14.31
CA HIS A 613 -0.22 -5.43 14.60
C HIS A 613 0.53 -4.67 13.48
N ALA A 614 1.39 -3.73 13.87
CA ALA A 614 2.11 -2.80 13.01
C ALA A 614 3.14 -3.43 12.05
N MET A 615 3.67 -4.62 12.35
CA MET A 615 4.59 -5.33 11.43
C MET A 615 3.86 -6.03 10.27
N SER A 616 2.54 -6.11 10.29
CA SER A 616 1.79 -6.65 9.15
C SER A 616 1.43 -5.56 8.15
N SER A 617 1.43 -5.92 6.87
CA SER A 617 0.91 -5.07 5.80
C SER A 617 -0.61 -5.20 5.60
N VAL A 618 -1.23 -6.26 6.10
CA VAL A 618 -2.70 -6.48 6.02
C VAL A 618 -3.50 -5.31 6.62
N PRO A 619 -3.17 -4.78 7.82
CA PRO A 619 -3.96 -3.72 8.45
C PRO A 619 -4.01 -2.45 7.63
N GLY A 620 -2.96 -2.17 6.86
CA GLY A 620 -2.93 -1.04 5.94
C GLY A 620 -4.10 -0.98 4.97
N ALA A 621 -4.45 -2.13 4.41
CA ALA A 621 -5.54 -2.25 3.45
C ALA A 621 -6.89 -2.12 4.16
N VAL A 622 -7.03 -2.76 5.32
CA VAL A 622 -8.24 -2.65 6.17
C VAL A 622 -8.51 -1.19 6.51
N LEU A 623 -7.49 -0.44 6.95
CA LEU A 623 -7.63 0.97 7.28
C LEU A 623 -8.00 1.84 6.07
N ASN A 624 -7.43 1.57 4.90
CA ASN A 624 -7.82 2.29 3.68
C ASN A 624 -9.30 2.03 3.34
N ILE A 625 -9.78 0.78 3.41
CA ILE A 625 -11.20 0.45 3.16
C ILE A 625 -12.11 1.11 4.21
N ARG A 626 -11.70 1.12 5.49
CA ARG A 626 -12.43 1.83 6.56
C ARG A 626 -12.49 3.33 6.31
N ALA A 627 -11.40 3.94 5.89
CA ALA A 627 -11.32 5.37 5.57
C ALA A 627 -12.21 5.73 4.36
N ALA A 628 -12.20 4.92 3.29
CA ALA A 628 -13.09 5.08 2.14
C ALA A 628 -14.57 4.99 2.53
N ARG A 629 -14.89 4.15 3.53
CA ARG A 629 -16.22 4.03 4.14
C ARG A 629 -16.53 5.11 5.18
N LYS A 630 -15.60 6.04 5.43
CA LYS A 630 -15.71 7.11 6.44
C LYS A 630 -15.96 6.57 7.86
N ALA A 631 -15.36 5.43 8.21
CA ALA A 631 -15.41 4.91 9.57
C ALA A 631 -14.75 5.91 10.55
N ASP A 632 -15.25 5.97 11.79
CA ASP A 632 -14.69 6.86 12.82
C ASP A 632 -13.22 6.46 13.11
N PRO A 633 -12.26 7.39 13.03
CA PRO A 633 -10.84 7.07 13.20
C PRO A 633 -10.46 6.55 14.59
N ARG A 634 -11.35 6.67 15.60
CA ARG A 634 -11.14 6.10 16.94
C ARG A 634 -11.39 4.59 16.97
N THR A 635 -12.02 4.02 15.95
CA THR A 635 -12.49 2.64 15.94
C THR A 635 -11.45 1.63 15.43
N PHE A 636 -10.17 1.97 15.51
CA PHE A 636 -9.11 1.04 15.25
C PHE A 636 -7.87 1.28 16.13
N LEU A 637 -7.07 0.22 16.29
CA LEU A 637 -5.75 0.29 16.91
C LEU A 637 -4.77 -0.57 16.14
N ILE A 638 -3.65 0.03 15.71
CA ILE A 638 -2.48 -0.67 15.19
C ILE A 638 -1.31 -0.42 16.13
N ASP A 639 -0.81 -1.47 16.78
CA ASP A 639 0.27 -1.36 17.77
C ASP A 639 1.37 -2.42 17.60
#